data_AF-G4ZRE5-F1
#
_entry.id   AF-G4ZRE5-F1
#
_cell.length_a   1.000
_cell.length_b   1.000
_cell.length_c   1.000
_cell.angle_alpha   90.00
_cell.angle_beta   90.00
_cell.angle_gamma   90.00
#
_symmetry.space_group_name_H-M   'P 1'
#
loop_
_entity.id
_entity.type
_entity.pdbx_description
1 polymer ?
#
loop_
_entity_poly.entity_id
_entity_poly.type
_entity_poly.pdbx_seq_one_letter_code
_entity_poly.pdbx_strand_id
1 'polypeptide(L)'
;MRLRGFNLWTGALLALAAHIAAAQTYDAIVVGSGPGGLVAAEYLSRDPTVSVLILEAGPKSLAATGGTDSPSYAQGSGLTKFDIPGEFDNTIYNAANEQYRVDWITDAYMWLGKLVGGCSSINAALYFRPPDAYVTQTQWPFSAAQMVAKMDENEQLHGHTDKPSSNGVWYTQEGYNIVSKALLAKGYAERTINDASARNSKSKTFGHAPFTFKNGKRDTPAAAFWGAMSSRSNVKLLTGAKVDYLLRAAGGKATGVVYNGGTQALLSARGTVLMAAGALSTPKVLIQSGIGPASQLNLLNGRNGFAGVSQAAGWVTNANVGRNLFDTNVVFASFSHPQMSSFQFKNRPTSATDQYMSSFSGPWTSSGPTLISYENYDVQGRAYEFQSTALTTGFGEFYNRGDAFTLSLYVNNPEGRAASGFDSNGNWKAFNEGNAYFGTSRDLAAMQSYAQNVVKAMVAQGATFLSASGSDDTTVANWVQSYGARITHHFGGSCYASSNTADSNRCADEKLRVIGMANVFVADASAMRDGTVGPYSFIMYIGREAADQAKSYIAANGNGGGGGGSSNSTCSSFENGVDYLNNDLSNAPSSAASGCCAICSATSGCKAFTWTDNAGGTCWLKSGKGSTQSKSGAISAVLQTSSTSGCSTVEDNTDYTGADVGNKPSASVDGCCSICTATSGCGAYTWTDYNGGTCWLKSSKGSGVTKSGAKSAVSGARSAQVSSSSTATCTIVNDIDYKGNDLSSTPSAPSGTGAGCCDICRATSGCKAFTWTTQSGGTCWLKSAQGTSSPLVGAVSGAI
;
A
#
# COMPACT_ATOMS: atom_id res chain seq x y z
N MET A 1 -66.25 -37.82 -53.59
CA MET A 1 -67.38 -38.01 -52.64
C MET A 1 -66.90 -37.54 -51.26
N ARG A 2 -67.45 -36.41 -50.77
CA ARG A 2 -67.64 -35.94 -49.36
C ARG A 2 -66.56 -36.25 -48.28
N LEU A 3 -66.14 -35.40 -47.33
CA LEU A 3 -66.51 -34.07 -46.80
C LEU A 3 -65.47 -33.70 -45.69
N ARG A 4 -65.10 -32.41 -45.56
CA ARG A 4 -64.77 -31.60 -44.34
C ARG A 4 -63.61 -32.07 -43.42
N GLY A 5 -62.76 -31.23 -42.82
CA GLY A 5 -62.65 -29.77 -42.73
C GLY A 5 -61.77 -29.36 -41.52
N PHE A 6 -60.99 -28.29 -41.71
CA PHE A 6 -60.44 -27.30 -40.75
C PHE A 6 -59.39 -27.61 -39.67
N ASN A 7 -58.37 -26.75 -39.71
CA ASN A 7 -57.34 -26.39 -38.74
C ASN A 7 -57.83 -26.22 -37.28
N LEU A 8 -56.92 -26.46 -36.33
CA LEU A 8 -56.58 -25.49 -35.27
C LEU A 8 -55.29 -25.92 -34.55
N TRP A 9 -54.35 -24.97 -34.47
CA TRP A 9 -53.16 -25.02 -33.62
C TRP A 9 -53.53 -25.15 -32.14
N THR A 10 -52.78 -25.95 -31.37
CA THR A 10 -52.35 -25.63 -29.99
C THR A 10 -51.45 -26.73 -29.43
N GLY A 11 -50.35 -26.32 -28.78
CA GLY A 11 -49.85 -27.01 -27.58
C GLY A 11 -48.71 -28.01 -27.73
N ALA A 12 -47.48 -27.53 -27.90
CA ALA A 12 -46.29 -28.24 -27.40
C ALA A 12 -45.40 -27.24 -26.64
N LEU A 13 -45.66 -27.13 -25.33
CA LEU A 13 -44.77 -26.48 -24.36
C LEU A 13 -43.48 -27.31 -24.25
N LEU A 14 -42.43 -26.89 -24.96
CA LEU A 14 -41.07 -27.29 -24.65
C LEU A 14 -40.61 -26.51 -23.42
N ALA A 15 -40.44 -27.22 -22.31
CA ALA A 15 -39.75 -26.71 -21.13
C ALA A 15 -38.27 -26.47 -21.48
N LEU A 16 -37.92 -25.24 -21.84
CA LEU A 16 -36.55 -24.74 -21.77
C LEU A 16 -36.22 -24.58 -20.28
N ALA A 17 -35.66 -25.61 -19.66
CA ALA A 17 -34.95 -25.45 -18.39
C ALA A 17 -33.65 -24.68 -18.67
N ALA A 18 -33.76 -23.35 -18.74
CA ALA A 18 -32.62 -22.46 -18.64
C ALA A 18 -31.91 -22.77 -17.32
N HIS A 19 -30.77 -23.45 -17.39
CA HIS A 19 -29.83 -23.47 -16.29
C HIS A 19 -29.35 -22.03 -16.13
N ILE A 20 -29.98 -21.30 -15.20
CA ILE A 20 -29.47 -20.04 -14.70
C ILE A 20 -28.16 -20.39 -14.00
N ALA A 21 -27.04 -20.33 -14.72
CA ALA A 21 -25.75 -20.32 -14.07
C ALA A 21 -25.76 -19.13 -13.10
N ALA A 22 -25.60 -19.40 -11.80
CA ALA A 22 -25.47 -18.35 -10.81
C ALA A 22 -24.40 -17.36 -11.29
N ALA A 23 -24.72 -16.06 -11.30
CA ALA A 23 -23.76 -15.04 -11.72
C ALA A 23 -22.49 -15.18 -10.89
N GLN A 24 -21.34 -15.39 -11.54
CA GLN A 24 -20.07 -15.56 -10.85
C GLN A 24 -19.75 -14.25 -10.09
N THR A 25 -19.70 -14.33 -8.76
CA THR A 25 -19.32 -13.22 -7.89
C THR A 25 -17.86 -13.30 -7.49
N TYR A 26 -17.25 -12.15 -7.16
CA TYR A 26 -15.87 -12.07 -6.71
C TYR A 26 -15.73 -11.38 -5.36
N ASP A 27 -14.85 -11.86 -4.49
CA ASP A 27 -14.46 -11.17 -3.25
C ASP A 27 -13.59 -9.93 -3.50
N ALA A 28 -12.83 -9.91 -4.59
CA ALA A 28 -12.06 -8.74 -5.00
C ALA A 28 -12.19 -8.51 -6.50
N ILE A 29 -12.58 -7.30 -6.88
CA ILE A 29 -12.47 -6.81 -8.26
C ILE A 29 -11.40 -5.72 -8.29
N VAL A 30 -10.32 -5.96 -9.01
CA VAL A 30 -9.22 -5.02 -9.25
C VAL A 30 -9.47 -4.32 -10.59
N VAL A 31 -9.68 -3.01 -10.54
CA VAL A 31 -9.94 -2.17 -11.72
C VAL A 31 -8.63 -1.59 -12.21
N GLY A 32 -8.05 -2.17 -13.26
CA GLY A 32 -6.76 -1.81 -13.83
C GLY A 32 -5.64 -2.76 -13.37
N SER A 33 -4.81 -3.19 -14.31
CA SER A 33 -3.68 -4.11 -14.06
C SER A 33 -2.32 -3.40 -14.04
N GLY A 34 -2.31 -2.13 -13.61
CA GLY A 34 -1.06 -1.40 -13.37
C GLY A 34 -0.25 -1.99 -12.19
N PRO A 35 0.86 -1.32 -11.79
CA PRO A 35 1.76 -1.85 -10.77
C PRO A 35 1.06 -2.19 -9.46
N GLY A 36 0.29 -1.26 -8.89
CA GLY A 36 -0.42 -1.51 -7.64
C GLY A 36 -1.56 -2.53 -7.79
N GLY A 37 -2.24 -2.59 -8.93
CA GLY A 37 -3.32 -3.55 -9.19
C GLY A 37 -2.83 -5.00 -9.25
N LEU A 38 -1.75 -5.27 -10.01
CA LEU A 38 -1.17 -6.61 -10.10
C LEU A 38 -0.55 -7.06 -8.77
N VAL A 39 0.11 -6.16 -8.04
CA VAL A 39 0.63 -6.46 -6.70
C VAL A 39 -0.53 -6.80 -5.76
N ALA A 40 -1.58 -5.98 -5.74
CA ALA A 40 -2.70 -6.22 -4.83
C ALA A 40 -3.40 -7.56 -5.11
N ALA A 41 -3.63 -7.88 -6.39
CA ALA A 41 -4.20 -9.15 -6.82
C ALA A 41 -3.32 -10.36 -6.44
N GLU A 42 -2.00 -10.24 -6.56
CA GLU A 42 -1.07 -11.32 -6.19
C GLU A 42 -1.20 -11.65 -4.71
N TYR A 43 -1.14 -10.66 -3.81
CA TYR A 43 -1.23 -10.90 -2.37
C TYR A 43 -2.61 -11.37 -1.91
N LEU A 44 -3.69 -10.82 -2.49
CA LEU A 44 -5.06 -11.25 -2.17
C LEU A 44 -5.29 -12.71 -2.56
N SER A 45 -4.81 -13.10 -3.74
CA SER A 45 -5.04 -14.44 -4.28
C SER A 45 -4.21 -15.55 -3.63
N ARG A 46 -3.23 -15.22 -2.78
CA ARG A 46 -2.52 -16.22 -1.96
C ARG A 46 -3.46 -16.97 -1.01
N ASP A 47 -4.56 -16.34 -0.62
CA ASP A 47 -5.65 -17.01 0.08
C ASP A 47 -6.57 -17.68 -0.96
N PRO A 48 -6.59 -19.02 -1.05
CA PRO A 48 -7.39 -19.73 -2.06
C PRO A 48 -8.90 -19.54 -1.86
N THR A 49 -9.34 -19.04 -0.69
CA THR A 49 -10.74 -18.73 -0.41
C THR A 49 -11.17 -17.38 -0.95
N VAL A 50 -10.24 -16.53 -1.40
CA VAL A 50 -10.52 -15.20 -1.95
C VAL A 50 -10.51 -15.27 -3.47
N SER A 51 -11.67 -15.08 -4.10
CA SER A 51 -11.75 -15.02 -5.57
C SER A 51 -11.44 -13.61 -6.08
N VAL A 52 -10.49 -13.49 -7.02
CA VAL A 52 -9.99 -12.22 -7.54
C VAL A 52 -10.26 -12.09 -9.05
N LEU A 53 -10.91 -11.00 -9.46
CA LEU A 53 -11.06 -10.60 -10.85
C LEU A 53 -10.22 -9.34 -11.12
N ILE A 54 -9.38 -9.39 -12.15
CA ILE A 54 -8.60 -8.24 -12.64
C ILE A 54 -9.19 -7.83 -13.99
N LEU A 55 -9.57 -6.55 -14.11
CA LEU A 55 -10.11 -5.97 -15.34
C LEU A 55 -9.10 -5.00 -15.92
N GLU A 56 -8.60 -5.28 -17.12
CA GLU A 56 -7.66 -4.44 -17.86
C GLU A 56 -8.27 -3.99 -19.19
N ALA A 57 -8.29 -2.68 -19.43
CA ALA A 57 -8.84 -2.11 -20.66
C ALA A 57 -8.00 -2.48 -21.89
N GLY A 58 -6.69 -2.61 -21.74
CA GLY A 58 -5.77 -2.91 -22.82
C GLY A 58 -5.55 -4.39 -23.09
N PRO A 59 -4.74 -4.70 -24.12
CA PRO A 59 -4.31 -6.05 -24.44
C PRO A 59 -3.22 -6.56 -23.49
N LYS A 60 -2.81 -7.81 -23.69
CA LYS A 60 -1.62 -8.41 -23.07
C LYS A 60 -0.34 -7.67 -23.51
N SER A 61 0.69 -7.73 -22.68
CA SER A 61 1.96 -7.00 -22.86
C SER A 61 3.13 -7.97 -23.00
N LEU A 62 3.89 -8.20 -21.93
CA LEU A 62 5.05 -9.08 -21.84
C LEU A 62 4.68 -10.53 -22.14
N ALA A 63 5.66 -11.32 -22.56
CA ALA A 63 5.47 -12.74 -22.86
C ALA A 63 4.85 -13.52 -21.70
N ALA A 64 5.21 -13.19 -20.45
CA ALA A 64 4.63 -13.78 -19.24
C ALA A 64 3.10 -13.59 -19.10
N THR A 65 2.54 -12.58 -19.76
CA THR A 65 1.10 -12.33 -19.81
C THR A 65 0.41 -13.07 -20.97
N GLY A 66 1.19 -13.74 -21.82
CA GLY A 66 0.77 -14.33 -23.09
C GLY A 66 0.68 -13.32 -24.23
N GLY A 67 1.41 -12.20 -24.14
CA GLY A 67 1.56 -11.27 -25.25
C GLY A 67 2.46 -11.82 -26.35
N THR A 68 2.26 -11.36 -27.59
CA THR A 68 2.94 -11.92 -28.78
C THR A 68 3.51 -10.85 -29.71
N ASP A 69 3.41 -9.56 -29.36
CA ASP A 69 3.90 -8.46 -30.20
C ASP A 69 5.43 -8.35 -30.11
N SER A 70 6.12 -9.05 -31.01
CA SER A 70 7.58 -9.12 -31.09
C SER A 70 8.13 -8.21 -32.20
N PRO A 71 9.26 -7.51 -31.98
CA PRO A 71 9.99 -6.90 -33.08
C PRO A 71 10.54 -7.96 -34.04
N SER A 72 10.84 -7.56 -35.29
CA SER A 72 11.24 -8.46 -36.37
C SER A 72 12.47 -9.32 -36.03
N TYR A 73 13.50 -8.73 -35.41
CA TYR A 73 14.73 -9.45 -35.04
C TYR A 73 14.56 -10.43 -33.87
N ALA A 74 13.45 -10.35 -33.13
CA ALA A 74 13.16 -11.24 -32.00
C ALA A 74 12.01 -12.22 -32.29
N GLN A 75 11.48 -12.26 -33.52
CA GLN A 75 10.40 -13.20 -33.85
C GLN A 75 10.83 -14.66 -33.61
N GLY A 76 9.91 -15.46 -33.08
CA GLY A 76 10.17 -16.86 -32.72
C GLY A 76 10.97 -17.06 -31.42
N SER A 77 11.51 -15.99 -30.81
CA SER A 77 12.27 -16.10 -29.54
C SER A 77 11.38 -16.25 -28.29
N GLY A 78 10.07 -16.00 -28.43
CA GLY A 78 9.15 -15.90 -27.30
C GLY A 78 9.24 -14.60 -26.51
N LEU A 79 9.99 -13.59 -27.00
CA LEU A 79 10.05 -12.25 -26.41
C LEU A 79 9.11 -11.29 -27.16
N THR A 80 8.46 -10.41 -26.42
CA THR A 80 7.74 -9.25 -26.97
C THR A 80 8.63 -8.01 -26.94
N LYS A 81 8.23 -6.95 -27.63
CA LYS A 81 8.88 -5.63 -27.52
C LYS A 81 8.91 -5.10 -26.08
N PHE A 82 7.98 -5.52 -25.22
CA PHE A 82 7.91 -5.09 -23.83
C PHE A 82 8.92 -5.80 -22.93
N ASP A 83 9.32 -7.03 -23.29
CA ASP A 83 10.33 -7.80 -22.55
C ASP A 83 11.75 -7.26 -22.76
N ILE A 84 11.99 -6.56 -23.87
CA ILE A 84 13.31 -6.11 -24.34
C ILE A 84 13.57 -4.67 -23.90
N PRO A 85 14.51 -4.39 -22.98
CA PRO A 85 14.77 -3.04 -22.47
C PRO A 85 15.07 -2.00 -23.56
N GLY A 86 15.92 -2.34 -24.53
CA GLY A 86 16.32 -1.44 -25.62
C GLY A 86 15.20 -1.06 -26.60
N GLU A 87 14.05 -1.73 -26.54
CA GLU A 87 12.86 -1.36 -27.32
C GLU A 87 12.04 -0.25 -26.67
N PHE A 88 12.41 0.26 -25.49
CA PHE A 88 11.68 1.29 -24.76
C PHE A 88 11.24 2.46 -25.65
N ASP A 89 12.18 3.17 -26.28
CA ASP A 89 11.90 4.32 -27.16
C ASP A 89 10.98 3.96 -28.34
N ASN A 90 11.26 2.80 -28.96
CA ASN A 90 10.53 2.30 -30.12
C ASN A 90 9.12 1.77 -29.77
N THR A 91 8.88 1.51 -28.48
CA THR A 91 7.59 1.08 -27.95
C THR A 91 6.75 2.29 -27.57
N ILE A 92 7.26 3.12 -26.65
CA ILE A 92 6.47 4.20 -26.05
C ILE A 92 6.23 5.37 -26.99
N TYR A 93 7.17 5.75 -27.87
CA TYR A 93 7.09 6.96 -28.70
C TYR A 93 6.62 6.71 -30.14
N ASN A 94 6.36 5.45 -30.52
CA ASN A 94 5.94 5.10 -31.87
C ASN A 94 4.42 5.18 -32.04
N ALA A 95 3.93 5.97 -33.01
CA ALA A 95 2.51 6.12 -33.29
C ALA A 95 1.82 4.80 -33.68
N ALA A 96 2.54 3.84 -34.27
CA ALA A 96 2.00 2.51 -34.58
C ALA A 96 1.60 1.69 -33.32
N ASN A 97 1.99 2.15 -32.13
CA ASN A 97 1.71 1.50 -30.84
C ASN A 97 0.58 2.20 -30.05
N GLU A 98 -0.22 3.07 -30.66
CA GLU A 98 -1.31 3.80 -30.00
C GLU A 98 -2.36 2.90 -29.32
N GLN A 99 -2.55 1.67 -29.81
CA GLN A 99 -3.43 0.68 -29.18
C GLN A 99 -3.07 0.37 -27.71
N TYR A 100 -1.79 0.53 -27.34
CA TYR A 100 -1.29 0.32 -25.98
C TYR A 100 -1.37 1.57 -25.11
N ARG A 101 -1.99 2.65 -25.61
CA ARG A 101 -2.11 3.93 -24.90
C ARG A 101 -3.55 4.24 -24.52
N VAL A 102 -3.68 4.97 -23.42
CA VAL A 102 -4.97 5.54 -23.01
C VAL A 102 -5.47 6.52 -24.08
N ASP A 103 -6.72 6.36 -24.51
CA ASP A 103 -7.37 7.10 -25.60
C ASP A 103 -8.63 7.88 -25.15
N TRP A 104 -8.95 7.86 -23.85
CA TRP A 104 -10.11 8.57 -23.27
C TRP A 104 -9.74 9.85 -22.51
N ILE A 105 -8.48 10.29 -22.58
CA ILE A 105 -8.03 11.60 -22.06
C ILE A 105 -7.87 12.51 -23.28
N THR A 106 -8.57 13.64 -23.28
CA THR A 106 -8.59 14.53 -24.45
C THR A 106 -7.45 15.55 -24.48
N ASP A 107 -6.68 15.67 -23.40
CA ASP A 107 -5.46 16.48 -23.37
C ASP A 107 -4.41 15.93 -24.33
N ALA A 108 -3.69 16.84 -25.00
CA ALA A 108 -2.75 16.46 -26.03
C ALA A 108 -1.54 15.70 -25.44
N TYR A 109 -1.16 14.61 -26.12
CA TYR A 109 0.09 13.87 -25.95
C TYR A 109 0.42 13.39 -24.53
N MET A 110 -0.19 12.28 -24.10
CA MET A 110 0.23 11.50 -22.93
C MET A 110 0.55 10.05 -23.31
N TRP A 111 1.66 9.52 -22.81
CA TRP A 111 2.08 8.14 -23.04
C TRP A 111 1.74 7.23 -21.86
N LEU A 112 0.46 7.20 -21.48
CA LEU A 112 -0.04 6.33 -20.41
C LEU A 112 -0.37 4.94 -20.96
N GLY A 113 0.09 3.90 -20.28
CA GLY A 113 -0.13 2.52 -20.69
C GLY A 113 -1.57 2.06 -20.49
N LYS A 114 -2.17 1.51 -21.55
CA LYS A 114 -3.42 0.75 -21.60
C LYS A 114 -3.08 -0.66 -22.10
N LEU A 115 -2.61 -1.51 -21.19
CA LEU A 115 -2.17 -2.89 -21.42
C LEU A 115 -1.86 -3.56 -20.07
N VAL A 116 -1.71 -4.89 -20.04
CA VAL A 116 -1.36 -5.61 -18.81
C VAL A 116 -0.04 -5.07 -18.22
N GLY A 117 -0.03 -4.68 -16.94
CA GLY A 117 1.10 -4.01 -16.28
C GLY A 117 1.09 -2.48 -16.38
N GLY A 118 0.18 -1.90 -17.17
CA GLY A 118 0.05 -0.46 -17.39
C GLY A 118 1.36 0.19 -17.84
N CYS A 119 1.65 1.38 -17.31
CA CYS A 119 2.88 2.11 -17.64
C CYS A 119 4.17 1.32 -17.34
N SER A 120 4.18 0.37 -16.38
CA SER A 120 5.39 -0.40 -16.08
C SER A 120 5.85 -1.32 -17.22
N SER A 121 4.94 -1.67 -18.13
CA SER A 121 5.27 -2.47 -19.32
C SER A 121 5.89 -1.63 -20.44
N ILE A 122 5.78 -0.30 -20.39
CA ILE A 122 6.22 0.60 -21.45
C ILE A 122 7.13 1.75 -20.98
N ASN A 123 7.37 1.91 -19.68
CA ASN A 123 8.23 2.96 -19.13
C ASN A 123 9.73 2.62 -19.23
N ALA A 124 10.60 3.54 -18.80
CA ALA A 124 12.04 3.32 -18.74
C ALA A 124 12.49 2.29 -17.68
N ALA A 125 11.58 1.69 -16.92
CA ALA A 125 11.83 0.72 -15.85
C ALA A 125 12.73 1.19 -14.71
N LEU A 126 13.01 2.49 -14.60
CA LEU A 126 13.75 3.05 -13.47
C LEU A 126 13.06 2.72 -12.15
N TYR A 127 13.84 2.31 -11.14
CA TYR A 127 13.33 1.78 -9.89
C TYR A 127 13.99 2.46 -8.70
N PHE A 128 13.25 3.31 -8.00
CA PHE A 128 13.76 4.08 -6.86
C PHE A 128 12.98 3.76 -5.61
N ARG A 129 13.65 3.46 -4.50
CA ARG A 129 13.02 3.49 -3.18
C ARG A 129 12.92 4.94 -2.69
N PRO A 130 11.76 5.37 -2.14
CA PRO A 130 11.68 6.68 -1.49
C PRO A 130 12.51 6.71 -0.20
N PRO A 131 12.89 7.91 0.30
CA PRO A 131 13.45 8.05 1.65
C PRO A 131 12.43 7.64 2.71
N ASP A 132 12.89 7.19 3.87
CA ASP A 132 12.04 6.86 5.02
C ASP A 132 11.24 8.09 5.49
N ALA A 133 11.83 9.29 5.40
CA ALA A 133 11.18 10.55 5.77
C ALA A 133 9.95 10.87 4.89
N TYR A 134 9.82 10.27 3.71
CA TYR A 134 8.72 10.52 2.77
C TYR A 134 7.35 10.25 3.41
N VAL A 135 7.22 9.20 4.22
CA VAL A 135 5.93 8.86 4.86
C VAL A 135 5.48 9.95 5.82
N THR A 136 6.42 10.56 6.56
CA THR A 136 6.10 11.65 7.50
C THR A 136 5.82 12.95 6.75
N GLN A 137 6.65 13.28 5.74
CA GLN A 137 6.48 14.48 4.91
C GLN A 137 5.12 14.52 4.21
N THR A 138 4.64 13.36 3.77
CA THR A 138 3.37 13.22 3.05
C THR A 138 2.18 12.87 3.94
N GLN A 139 2.39 12.73 5.26
CA GLN A 139 1.38 12.25 6.20
C GLN A 139 0.78 10.90 5.78
N TRP A 140 1.59 10.04 5.16
CA TRP A 140 1.20 8.73 4.70
C TRP A 140 0.63 7.88 5.85
N PRO A 141 -0.43 7.08 5.64
CA PRO A 141 -1.09 6.31 6.71
C PRO A 141 -0.22 5.30 7.46
N PHE A 142 0.88 4.86 6.86
CA PHE A 142 1.69 3.74 7.37
C PHE A 142 3.13 4.16 7.67
N SER A 143 3.77 3.46 8.60
CA SER A 143 5.13 3.78 9.04
C SER A 143 6.19 3.49 7.96
N ALA A 144 7.35 4.13 8.06
CA ALA A 144 8.48 3.88 7.16
C ALA A 144 8.98 2.44 7.28
N ALA A 145 9.01 1.88 8.49
CA ALA A 145 9.38 0.48 8.71
C ALA A 145 8.45 -0.48 7.97
N GLN A 146 7.15 -0.22 7.97
CA GLN A 146 6.17 -1.01 7.23
C GLN A 146 6.33 -0.84 5.72
N MET A 147 6.58 0.39 5.24
CA MET A 147 6.89 0.65 3.84
C MET A 147 8.10 -0.14 3.36
N VAL A 148 9.20 -0.08 4.11
CA VAL A 148 10.44 -0.80 3.78
C VAL A 148 10.21 -2.31 3.77
N ALA A 149 9.60 -2.87 4.83
CA ALA A 149 9.36 -4.32 4.91
C ALA A 149 8.51 -4.83 3.73
N LYS A 150 7.48 -4.09 3.32
CA LYS A 150 6.62 -4.46 2.20
C LYS A 150 7.26 -4.26 0.82
N MET A 151 8.18 -3.31 0.70
CA MET A 151 9.03 -3.21 -0.49
C MET A 151 10.00 -4.39 -0.57
N ASP A 152 10.61 -4.78 0.56
CA ASP A 152 11.48 -5.97 0.63
C ASP A 152 10.72 -7.25 0.22
N GLU A 153 9.47 -7.42 0.66
CA GLU A 153 8.59 -8.52 0.23
C GLU A 153 8.34 -8.51 -1.28
N ASN A 154 8.05 -7.34 -1.86
CA ASN A 154 7.81 -7.19 -3.30
C ASN A 154 9.06 -7.51 -4.12
N GLU A 155 10.24 -7.09 -3.66
CA GLU A 155 11.52 -7.31 -4.33
C GLU A 155 11.96 -8.78 -4.31
N GLN A 156 11.35 -9.64 -3.48
CA GLN A 156 11.55 -11.09 -3.62
C GLN A 156 10.95 -11.66 -4.92
N LEU A 157 9.98 -10.96 -5.52
CA LEU A 157 9.27 -11.42 -6.72
C LEU A 157 9.86 -10.89 -8.01
N HIS A 158 10.50 -9.72 -8.01
CA HIS A 158 11.01 -9.05 -9.20
C HIS A 158 12.50 -8.73 -9.10
N GLY A 159 13.21 -8.65 -10.23
CA GLY A 159 14.58 -8.17 -10.26
C GLY A 159 14.68 -6.66 -10.00
N HIS A 160 15.77 -6.25 -9.35
CA HIS A 160 16.23 -4.87 -9.33
C HIS A 160 17.76 -4.85 -9.50
N THR A 161 18.28 -4.01 -10.38
CA THR A 161 19.73 -3.96 -10.68
C THR A 161 20.11 -2.62 -11.32
N ASP A 162 21.33 -2.15 -11.05
CA ASP A 162 21.98 -1.07 -11.81
C ASP A 162 22.87 -1.59 -12.94
N LYS A 163 23.06 -2.92 -13.02
CA LYS A 163 23.82 -3.65 -14.05
C LYS A 163 22.87 -4.63 -14.75
N PRO A 164 22.06 -4.15 -15.71
CA PRO A 164 21.04 -5.00 -16.32
C PRO A 164 21.58 -6.05 -17.29
N SER A 165 22.77 -5.82 -17.85
CA SER A 165 23.43 -6.76 -18.74
C SER A 165 23.81 -8.06 -18.02
N SER A 166 23.51 -9.22 -18.62
CA SER A 166 23.74 -10.55 -18.01
C SER A 166 25.20 -10.83 -17.65
N ASN A 167 26.15 -10.14 -18.28
CA ASN A 167 27.58 -10.25 -18.00
C ASN A 167 28.09 -9.31 -16.88
N GLY A 168 27.21 -8.57 -16.21
CA GLY A 168 27.56 -7.69 -15.09
C GLY A 168 28.29 -6.40 -15.47
N VAL A 169 28.23 -6.00 -16.75
CA VAL A 169 28.91 -4.82 -17.28
C VAL A 169 27.93 -3.66 -17.50
N TRP A 170 28.35 -2.44 -17.16
CA TRP A 170 27.68 -1.21 -17.58
C TRP A 170 28.08 -0.83 -19.01
N TYR A 171 27.10 -0.61 -19.88
CA TYR A 171 27.30 -0.17 -21.27
C TYR A 171 26.98 1.33 -21.42
N THR A 172 27.39 1.93 -22.54
CA THR A 172 27.09 3.33 -22.93
C THR A 172 27.49 4.35 -21.85
N GLN A 173 28.72 4.25 -21.34
CA GLN A 173 29.19 4.99 -20.15
C GLN A 173 29.76 6.37 -20.46
N GLU A 174 29.77 6.82 -21.73
CA GLU A 174 30.32 8.10 -22.15
C GLU A 174 29.64 9.26 -21.43
N GLY A 175 28.30 9.30 -21.45
CA GLY A 175 27.51 10.28 -20.72
C GLY A 175 27.69 10.19 -19.21
N TYR A 176 27.81 8.96 -18.67
CA TYR A 176 28.08 8.73 -17.24
C TYR A 176 29.39 9.41 -16.82
N ASN A 177 30.48 9.16 -17.56
CA ASN A 177 31.82 9.66 -17.25
C ASN A 177 31.92 11.19 -17.34
N ILE A 178 31.23 11.80 -18.32
CA ILE A 178 31.21 13.26 -18.48
C ILE A 178 30.46 13.91 -17.30
N VAL A 179 29.28 13.38 -16.97
CA VAL A 179 28.41 13.96 -15.94
C VAL A 179 28.99 13.72 -14.55
N SER A 180 29.48 12.52 -14.24
CA SER A 180 30.08 12.21 -12.94
C SER A 180 31.26 13.12 -12.62
N LYS A 181 32.12 13.42 -13.60
CA LYS A 181 33.23 14.37 -13.45
C LYS A 181 32.74 15.77 -13.07
N ALA A 182 31.66 16.26 -13.69
CA ALA A 182 31.07 17.55 -13.35
C ALA A 182 30.47 17.56 -11.94
N LEU A 183 29.80 16.49 -11.54
CA LEU A 183 29.21 16.34 -10.21
C LEU A 183 30.28 16.23 -9.11
N LEU A 184 31.33 15.45 -9.32
CA LEU A 184 32.47 15.33 -8.41
C LEU A 184 33.15 16.69 -8.19
N ALA A 185 33.33 17.49 -9.25
CA ALA A 185 33.87 18.86 -9.16
C ALA A 185 32.96 19.82 -8.37
N LYS A 186 31.69 19.47 -8.16
CA LYS A 186 30.73 20.21 -7.30
C LYS A 186 30.55 19.60 -5.91
N GLY A 187 31.36 18.61 -5.56
CA GLY A 187 31.37 17.96 -4.25
C GLY A 187 30.25 16.92 -4.07
N TYR A 188 29.75 16.34 -5.15
CA TYR A 188 28.82 15.21 -5.07
C TYR A 188 29.59 13.92 -4.79
N ALA A 189 28.94 12.96 -4.15
CA ALA A 189 29.49 11.64 -3.88
C ALA A 189 28.78 10.55 -4.69
N GLU A 190 29.55 9.64 -5.28
CA GLU A 190 29.02 8.44 -5.93
C GLU A 190 28.48 7.45 -4.89
N ARG A 191 27.28 6.91 -5.12
CA ARG A 191 26.54 6.01 -4.23
C ARG A 191 25.71 5.03 -5.05
N THR A 192 25.45 3.85 -4.50
CA THR A 192 24.39 2.98 -5.00
C THR A 192 23.03 3.56 -4.62
N ILE A 193 22.25 4.00 -5.62
CA ILE A 193 21.09 4.89 -5.44
C ILE A 193 20.04 4.37 -4.45
N ASN A 194 19.77 3.06 -4.44
CA ASN A 194 18.76 2.46 -3.58
C ASN A 194 19.26 2.01 -2.20
N ASP A 195 20.57 2.11 -1.93
CA ASP A 195 21.10 1.80 -0.60
C ASP A 195 20.44 2.68 0.44
N ALA A 196 20.14 2.10 1.61
CA ALA A 196 19.43 2.80 2.68
C ALA A 196 20.13 4.11 3.08
N SER A 197 21.47 4.12 3.14
CA SER A 197 22.25 5.32 3.44
C SER A 197 22.13 6.40 2.37
N ALA A 198 22.14 6.01 1.09
CA ALA A 198 22.05 6.92 -0.04
C ALA A 198 20.63 7.48 -0.21
N ARG A 199 19.61 6.62 -0.22
CA ARG A 199 18.22 7.06 -0.42
C ARG A 199 17.70 7.91 0.73
N ASN A 200 18.24 7.77 1.95
CA ASN A 200 17.92 8.61 3.10
C ASN A 200 18.82 9.86 3.22
N SER A 201 19.83 10.01 2.36
CA SER A 201 20.73 11.16 2.33
C SER A 201 21.06 11.54 0.87
N LYS A 202 20.02 11.95 0.13
CA LYS A 202 20.11 12.14 -1.33
C LYS A 202 20.90 13.38 -1.76
N SER A 203 20.89 14.48 -1.01
CA SER A 203 21.54 15.72 -1.44
C SER A 203 23.02 15.47 -1.76
N LYS A 204 23.46 16.00 -2.91
CA LYS A 204 24.82 15.83 -3.45
C LYS A 204 25.24 14.37 -3.62
N THR A 205 24.34 13.52 -4.10
CA THR A 205 24.68 12.13 -4.46
C THR A 205 24.41 11.85 -5.93
N PHE A 206 25.15 10.90 -6.50
CA PHE A 206 24.89 10.35 -7.82
C PHE A 206 25.27 8.88 -7.91
N GLY A 207 24.86 8.19 -8.96
CA GLY A 207 25.24 6.81 -9.22
C GLY A 207 24.56 6.26 -10.47
N HIS A 208 24.81 4.99 -10.76
CA HIS A 208 24.18 4.30 -11.89
C HIS A 208 22.66 4.20 -11.72
N ALA A 209 21.96 4.26 -12.85
CA ALA A 209 20.52 4.13 -12.89
C ALA A 209 20.05 2.72 -12.44
N PRO A 210 19.22 2.61 -11.39
CA PRO A 210 18.61 1.34 -10.99
C PRO A 210 17.36 1.03 -11.82
N PHE A 211 17.19 -0.24 -12.21
CA PHE A 211 16.08 -0.72 -13.03
C PHE A 211 15.38 -1.95 -12.44
N THR A 212 14.09 -2.15 -12.74
CA THR A 212 13.41 -3.44 -12.56
C THR A 212 13.67 -4.38 -13.73
N PHE A 213 14.95 -4.77 -13.88
CA PHE A 213 15.41 -5.72 -14.89
C PHE A 213 15.99 -6.97 -14.22
N LYS A 214 15.83 -8.13 -14.88
CA LYS A 214 16.38 -9.41 -14.45
C LYS A 214 16.89 -10.16 -15.66
N ASN A 215 18.14 -10.62 -15.61
CA ASN A 215 18.78 -11.39 -16.69
C ASN A 215 18.65 -10.71 -18.07
N GLY A 216 18.89 -9.39 -18.13
CA GLY A 216 18.78 -8.59 -19.36
C GLY A 216 17.37 -8.26 -19.82
N LYS A 217 16.31 -8.69 -19.11
CA LYS A 217 14.91 -8.52 -19.53
C LYS A 217 14.13 -7.63 -18.57
N ARG A 218 13.03 -7.07 -19.06
CA ARG A 218 12.03 -6.39 -18.23
C ARG A 218 11.41 -7.38 -17.22
N ASP A 219 11.50 -7.06 -15.93
CA ASP A 219 10.93 -7.88 -14.85
C ASP A 219 10.04 -7.02 -13.95
N THR A 220 8.93 -6.56 -14.52
CA THR A 220 7.95 -5.66 -13.88
C THR A 220 6.73 -6.45 -13.38
N PRO A 221 5.71 -5.84 -12.71
CA PRO A 221 4.56 -6.56 -12.21
C PRO A 221 3.85 -7.50 -13.18
N ALA A 222 3.81 -7.16 -14.48
CA ALA A 222 3.28 -8.04 -15.52
C ALA A 222 4.07 -9.34 -15.71
N ALA A 223 5.38 -9.33 -15.48
CA ALA A 223 6.22 -10.54 -15.48
C ALA A 223 6.23 -11.22 -14.12
N ALA A 224 6.64 -10.49 -13.08
CA ALA A 224 6.92 -11.03 -11.76
C ALA A 224 5.66 -11.45 -10.99
N PHE A 225 4.64 -10.59 -10.91
CA PHE A 225 3.48 -10.80 -10.04
C PHE A 225 2.39 -11.59 -10.75
N TRP A 226 2.05 -11.21 -11.99
CA TRP A 226 1.15 -12.03 -12.81
C TRP A 226 1.73 -13.42 -13.05
N GLY A 227 3.02 -13.55 -13.38
CA GLY A 227 3.67 -14.85 -13.52
C GLY A 227 3.45 -15.76 -12.31
N ALA A 228 3.64 -15.22 -11.10
CA ALA A 228 3.46 -15.96 -9.84
C ALA A 228 2.01 -16.36 -9.50
N MET A 229 1.01 -15.60 -9.96
CA MET A 229 -0.40 -15.89 -9.67
C MET A 229 -1.20 -16.50 -10.83
N SER A 230 -0.66 -16.52 -12.05
CA SER A 230 -1.37 -16.87 -13.29
C SER A 230 -1.96 -18.29 -13.33
N SER A 231 -1.39 -19.23 -12.56
CA SER A 231 -1.85 -20.62 -12.48
C SER A 231 -2.86 -20.87 -11.35
N ARG A 232 -3.15 -19.87 -10.51
CA ARG A 232 -4.08 -20.00 -9.38
C ARG A 232 -5.53 -20.00 -9.89
N SER A 233 -6.32 -20.99 -9.49
CA SER A 233 -7.71 -21.16 -9.95
C SER A 233 -8.69 -20.09 -9.45
N ASN A 234 -8.32 -19.38 -8.38
CA ASN A 234 -9.11 -18.29 -7.79
C ASN A 234 -8.81 -16.91 -8.39
N VAL A 235 -7.97 -16.81 -9.43
CA VAL A 235 -7.63 -15.55 -10.11
C VAL A 235 -8.07 -15.59 -11.55
N LYS A 236 -8.68 -14.49 -12.01
CA LYS A 236 -9.04 -14.29 -13.40
C LYS A 236 -8.59 -12.92 -13.88
N LEU A 237 -7.84 -12.88 -14.98
CA LEU A 237 -7.50 -11.65 -15.70
C LEU A 237 -8.34 -11.55 -16.97
N LEU A 238 -9.08 -10.46 -17.12
CA LEU A 238 -9.80 -10.11 -18.34
C LEU A 238 -9.16 -8.87 -18.97
N THR A 239 -8.59 -9.05 -20.15
CA THR A 239 -8.07 -7.97 -21.01
C THR A 239 -9.16 -7.45 -21.95
N GLY A 240 -8.98 -6.25 -22.49
CA GLY A 240 -10.02 -5.61 -23.31
C GLY A 240 -11.29 -5.29 -22.52
N ALA A 241 -11.21 -5.22 -21.20
CA ALA A 241 -12.31 -4.99 -20.27
C ALA A 241 -12.19 -3.59 -19.64
N LYS A 242 -12.67 -2.58 -20.35
CA LYS A 242 -12.66 -1.20 -19.87
C LYS A 242 -13.81 -0.98 -18.89
N VAL A 243 -13.49 -0.76 -17.63
CA VAL A 243 -14.48 -0.42 -16.59
C VAL A 243 -15.04 0.97 -16.85
N ASP A 244 -16.37 1.07 -16.86
CA ASP A 244 -17.09 2.32 -17.09
C ASP A 244 -17.48 2.97 -15.75
N TYR A 245 -18.04 2.17 -14.83
CA TYR A 245 -18.44 2.63 -13.49
C TYR A 245 -18.67 1.47 -12.50
N LEU A 246 -18.73 1.78 -11.21
CA LEU A 246 -19.05 0.85 -10.12
C LEU A 246 -20.56 0.78 -9.90
N LEU A 247 -21.08 -0.43 -9.69
CA LEU A 247 -22.44 -0.65 -9.18
C LEU A 247 -22.47 -0.36 -7.67
N ARG A 248 -23.50 0.34 -7.21
CA ARG A 248 -23.64 0.75 -5.81
C ARG A 248 -24.98 0.38 -5.20
N ALA A 249 -24.96 0.10 -3.92
CA ALA A 249 -26.11 0.09 -3.03
C ALA A 249 -26.15 1.38 -2.20
N ALA A 250 -27.33 1.71 -1.68
CA ALA A 250 -27.52 2.83 -0.76
C ALA A 250 -26.57 2.72 0.45
N GLY A 251 -26.16 3.86 1.00
CA GLY A 251 -25.23 3.91 2.14
C GLY A 251 -23.76 3.70 1.79
N GLY A 252 -23.38 3.82 0.51
CA GLY A 252 -21.96 3.84 0.12
C GLY A 252 -21.30 2.47 0.04
N LYS A 253 -21.99 1.44 -0.46
CA LYS A 253 -21.39 0.12 -0.68
C LYS A 253 -21.34 -0.20 -2.17
N ALA A 254 -20.18 -0.60 -2.69
CA ALA A 254 -20.06 -1.14 -4.04
C ALA A 254 -20.56 -2.60 -4.07
N THR A 255 -21.27 -2.97 -5.12
CA THR A 255 -21.82 -4.33 -5.34
C THR A 255 -21.27 -5.01 -6.59
N GLY A 256 -20.44 -4.31 -7.37
CA GLY A 256 -19.87 -4.81 -8.61
C GLY A 256 -19.36 -3.66 -9.47
N VAL A 257 -19.06 -3.98 -10.73
CA VAL A 257 -18.63 -3.03 -11.75
C VAL A 257 -19.34 -3.30 -13.07
N VAL A 258 -19.52 -2.24 -13.85
CA VAL A 258 -19.94 -2.30 -15.25
C VAL A 258 -18.74 -2.01 -16.14
N TYR A 259 -18.54 -2.83 -17.17
CA TYR A 259 -17.47 -2.69 -18.13
C TYR A 259 -17.97 -2.94 -19.55
N ASN A 260 -17.22 -2.44 -20.55
CA ASN A 260 -17.51 -2.58 -21.98
C ASN A 260 -18.96 -2.22 -22.36
N GLY A 261 -19.50 -1.15 -21.76
CA GLY A 261 -20.81 -0.60 -22.16
C GLY A 261 -22.03 -1.40 -21.69
N GLY A 262 -21.89 -2.29 -20.71
CA GLY A 262 -23.05 -2.95 -20.10
C GLY A 262 -22.79 -4.31 -19.44
N THR A 263 -21.59 -4.88 -19.56
CA THR A 263 -21.27 -6.16 -18.93
C THR A 263 -21.01 -5.96 -17.44
N GLN A 264 -21.54 -6.84 -16.59
CA GLN A 264 -21.41 -6.73 -15.14
C GLN A 264 -20.49 -7.80 -14.57
N ALA A 265 -19.63 -7.39 -13.63
CA ALA A 265 -18.97 -8.31 -12.71
C ALA A 265 -19.40 -7.95 -11.29
N LEU A 266 -19.98 -8.92 -10.58
CA LEU A 266 -20.59 -8.70 -9.26
C LEU A 266 -19.63 -9.06 -8.13
N LEU A 267 -19.75 -8.36 -7.01
CA LEU A 267 -19.06 -8.69 -5.78
C LEU A 267 -19.85 -9.74 -4.99
N SER A 268 -19.12 -10.57 -4.24
CA SER A 268 -19.72 -11.37 -3.16
C SER A 268 -20.23 -10.43 -2.05
N ALA A 269 -21.02 -10.96 -1.10
CA ALA A 269 -21.56 -10.16 0.00
C ALA A 269 -20.48 -9.45 0.84
N ARG A 270 -19.29 -10.06 0.91
CA ARG A 270 -18.08 -9.59 1.62
C ARG A 270 -17.07 -8.87 0.72
N GLY A 271 -17.39 -8.69 -0.56
CA GLY A 271 -16.42 -8.31 -1.57
C GLY A 271 -16.02 -6.83 -1.54
N THR A 272 -14.91 -6.53 -2.23
CA THR A 272 -14.29 -5.21 -2.31
C THR A 272 -13.92 -4.84 -3.75
N VAL A 273 -13.84 -3.54 -4.03
CA VAL A 273 -13.21 -3.02 -5.25
C VAL A 273 -11.87 -2.39 -4.90
N LEU A 274 -10.83 -2.73 -5.66
CA LEU A 274 -9.54 -2.04 -5.63
C LEU A 274 -9.39 -1.20 -6.89
N MET A 275 -9.35 0.12 -6.73
CA MET A 275 -9.16 1.08 -7.80
C MET A 275 -7.67 1.22 -8.13
N ALA A 276 -7.26 0.65 -9.26
CA ALA A 276 -5.89 0.62 -9.74
C ALA A 276 -5.78 1.09 -11.21
N ALA A 277 -6.66 2.00 -11.63
CA ALA A 277 -6.75 2.49 -13.01
C ALA A 277 -5.70 3.59 -13.32
N GLY A 278 -4.92 4.01 -12.32
CA GLY A 278 -3.91 5.05 -12.40
C GLY A 278 -4.45 6.42 -11.99
N ALA A 279 -3.54 7.34 -11.65
CA ALA A 279 -3.89 8.65 -11.09
C ALA A 279 -4.85 9.47 -11.96
N LEU A 280 -4.85 9.29 -13.28
CA LEU A 280 -5.75 10.05 -14.16
C LEU A 280 -7.06 9.33 -14.47
N SER A 281 -7.17 8.01 -14.26
CA SER A 281 -8.36 7.24 -14.62
C SER A 281 -9.14 6.71 -13.41
N THR A 282 -8.51 6.51 -12.25
CA THR A 282 -9.21 6.20 -11.00
C THR A 282 -10.27 7.26 -10.65
N PRO A 283 -9.97 8.58 -10.61
CA PRO A 283 -11.01 9.59 -10.37
C PRO A 283 -12.09 9.61 -11.46
N LYS A 284 -11.75 9.32 -12.72
CA LYS A 284 -12.72 9.21 -13.82
C LYS A 284 -13.78 8.16 -13.50
N VAL A 285 -13.36 6.95 -13.18
CA VAL A 285 -14.28 5.84 -12.87
C VAL A 285 -15.10 6.16 -11.62
N LEU A 286 -14.49 6.71 -10.57
CA LEU A 286 -15.22 7.13 -9.36
C LEU A 286 -16.32 8.15 -9.66
N ILE A 287 -15.99 9.22 -10.40
CA ILE A 287 -16.96 10.26 -10.78
C ILE A 287 -18.08 9.68 -11.65
N GLN A 288 -17.76 8.86 -12.65
CA GLN A 288 -18.77 8.18 -13.49
C GLN A 288 -19.63 7.20 -12.68
N SER A 289 -19.15 6.75 -11.52
CA SER A 289 -19.90 5.91 -10.59
C SER A 289 -20.85 6.68 -9.71
N GLY A 290 -20.86 8.02 -9.73
CA GLY A 290 -21.61 8.84 -8.77
C GLY A 290 -20.88 9.04 -7.44
N ILE A 291 -19.54 8.93 -7.43
CA ILE A 291 -18.67 9.17 -6.27
C ILE A 291 -17.70 10.31 -6.63
N GLY A 292 -17.91 11.52 -6.09
CA GLY A 292 -17.03 12.64 -6.41
C GLY A 292 -17.60 14.02 -6.09
N PRO A 293 -17.01 15.09 -6.64
CA PRO A 293 -17.43 16.45 -6.35
C PRO A 293 -18.85 16.71 -6.87
N ALA A 294 -19.68 17.37 -6.07
CA ALA A 294 -21.06 17.66 -6.45
C ALA A 294 -21.17 18.42 -7.79
N SER A 295 -20.22 19.30 -8.11
CA SER A 295 -20.16 20.01 -9.40
C SER A 295 -20.04 19.04 -10.58
N GLN A 296 -19.16 18.04 -10.48
CA GLN A 296 -18.94 17.02 -11.50
C GLN A 296 -20.13 16.06 -11.60
N LEU A 297 -20.71 15.66 -10.47
CA LEU A 297 -21.89 14.79 -10.45
C LEU A 297 -23.12 15.49 -11.06
N ASN A 298 -23.36 16.76 -10.72
CA ASN A 298 -24.40 17.57 -11.32
C ASN A 298 -24.20 17.74 -12.83
N LEU A 299 -22.96 17.99 -13.27
CA LEU A 299 -22.62 18.15 -14.67
C LEU A 299 -22.96 16.90 -15.51
N LEU A 300 -22.77 15.71 -14.94
CA LEU A 300 -23.03 14.44 -15.62
C LEU A 300 -24.47 13.94 -15.46
N ASN A 301 -25.22 14.44 -14.47
CA ASN A 301 -26.57 13.97 -14.20
C ASN A 301 -27.50 14.23 -15.39
N GLY A 302 -28.25 13.20 -15.81
CA GLY A 302 -29.15 13.29 -16.95
C GLY A 302 -28.46 13.34 -18.32
N ARG A 303 -27.12 13.25 -18.39
CA ARG A 303 -26.39 13.10 -19.66
C ARG A 303 -26.34 11.64 -20.10
N ASN A 304 -26.52 11.42 -21.39
CA ASN A 304 -26.33 10.11 -22.01
C ASN A 304 -24.88 9.61 -21.81
N GLY A 305 -24.71 8.31 -21.57
CA GLY A 305 -23.39 7.69 -21.38
C GLY A 305 -22.84 7.69 -19.95
N PHE A 306 -23.56 8.29 -18.99
CA PHE A 306 -23.14 8.36 -17.57
C PHE A 306 -24.12 7.65 -16.62
N ALA A 307 -24.56 6.45 -16.99
CA ALA A 307 -25.57 5.69 -16.25
C ALA A 307 -25.18 5.44 -14.76
N GLY A 308 -23.89 5.35 -14.45
CA GLY A 308 -23.41 5.19 -13.08
C GLY A 308 -23.72 6.38 -12.16
N VAL A 309 -23.89 7.59 -12.70
CA VAL A 309 -24.24 8.79 -11.92
C VAL A 309 -25.72 8.78 -11.52
N SER A 310 -26.59 8.21 -12.36
CA SER A 310 -28.04 8.18 -12.14
C SER A 310 -28.54 6.90 -11.44
N GLN A 311 -27.65 6.19 -10.73
CA GLN A 311 -28.01 5.00 -9.95
C GLN A 311 -28.98 5.36 -8.81
N ALA A 312 -29.97 4.50 -8.55
CA ALA A 312 -30.96 4.66 -7.48
C ALA A 312 -30.34 4.73 -6.07
N ALA A 313 -29.09 4.28 -5.90
CA ALA A 313 -28.32 4.36 -4.66
C ALA A 313 -27.99 5.81 -4.22
N GLY A 314 -28.27 6.82 -5.06
CA GLY A 314 -27.92 8.22 -4.79
C GLY A 314 -26.44 8.51 -5.02
N TRP A 315 -25.96 9.70 -4.65
CA TRP A 315 -24.55 10.08 -4.79
C TRP A 315 -23.76 9.90 -3.50
N VAL A 316 -22.46 9.68 -3.66
CA VAL A 316 -21.49 9.80 -2.57
C VAL A 316 -20.64 11.04 -2.83
N THR A 317 -20.97 12.13 -2.14
CA THR A 317 -20.26 13.39 -2.31
C THR A 317 -18.89 13.31 -1.65
N ASN A 318 -17.85 13.34 -2.47
CA ASN A 318 -16.46 13.43 -2.04
C ASN A 318 -15.79 14.51 -2.88
N ALA A 319 -15.63 15.70 -2.30
CA ALA A 319 -15.15 16.88 -3.00
C ALA A 319 -13.69 16.78 -3.47
N ASN A 320 -12.96 15.76 -3.03
CA ASN A 320 -11.52 15.62 -3.27
C ASN A 320 -11.17 14.60 -4.37
N VAL A 321 -12.15 13.83 -4.88
CA VAL A 321 -11.93 12.96 -6.04
C VAL A 321 -11.57 13.82 -7.26
N GLY A 322 -10.44 13.51 -7.89
CA GLY A 322 -9.87 14.22 -9.03
C GLY A 322 -8.99 15.41 -8.66
N ARG A 323 -8.98 15.87 -7.40
CA ARG A 323 -8.24 17.06 -6.96
C ARG A 323 -6.82 16.73 -6.48
N ASN A 324 -5.99 17.77 -6.36
CA ASN A 324 -4.60 17.67 -5.88
C ASN A 324 -3.69 16.85 -6.81
N LEU A 325 -4.06 16.72 -8.10
CA LEU A 325 -3.20 16.09 -9.09
C LEU A 325 -1.86 16.83 -9.17
N PHE A 326 -0.77 16.08 -9.11
CA PHE A 326 0.57 16.58 -9.40
C PHE A 326 1.23 15.69 -10.46
N ASP A 327 2.27 16.22 -11.10
CA ASP A 327 3.30 15.46 -11.83
C ASP A 327 4.66 16.03 -11.42
N THR A 328 5.73 15.28 -11.63
CA THR A 328 7.09 15.81 -11.57
C THR A 328 7.29 16.81 -12.72
N ASN A 329 7.90 17.98 -12.45
CA ASN A 329 8.23 18.93 -13.52
C ASN A 329 9.59 18.57 -14.12
N VAL A 330 9.69 18.42 -15.44
CA VAL A 330 10.95 18.13 -16.13
C VAL A 330 11.26 19.11 -17.25
N VAL A 331 12.54 19.44 -17.41
CA VAL A 331 13.11 20.05 -18.63
C VAL A 331 14.25 19.18 -19.15
N PHE A 332 14.47 19.16 -20.46
CA PHE A 332 15.51 18.35 -21.09
C PHE A 332 16.67 19.23 -21.56
N ALA A 333 17.74 19.31 -20.77
CA ALA A 333 18.93 20.08 -21.09
C ALA A 333 19.89 19.21 -21.93
N SER A 334 20.03 19.51 -23.23
CA SER A 334 20.95 18.79 -24.11
C SER A 334 22.32 19.46 -24.15
N PHE A 335 23.38 18.67 -24.22
CA PHE A 335 24.76 19.11 -24.27
C PHE A 335 25.50 18.37 -25.38
N SER A 336 26.54 18.99 -25.95
CA SER A 336 27.57 18.27 -26.71
C SER A 336 28.89 18.25 -25.97
N HIS A 337 29.69 17.22 -26.17
CA HIS A 337 31.01 17.11 -25.58
C HIS A 337 31.95 16.27 -26.46
N PRO A 338 33.24 16.63 -26.64
CA PRO A 338 34.15 15.90 -27.53
C PRO A 338 34.37 14.42 -27.16
N GLN A 339 34.17 14.06 -25.89
CA GLN A 339 34.28 12.67 -25.41
C GLN A 339 32.95 11.90 -25.42
N MET A 340 31.86 12.53 -25.89
CA MET A 340 30.57 11.85 -25.99
C MET A 340 30.52 11.01 -27.26
N SER A 341 29.99 9.79 -27.13
CA SER A 341 29.55 8.97 -28.26
C SER A 341 28.12 8.52 -28.00
N SER A 342 27.18 9.07 -28.76
CA SER A 342 25.75 8.84 -28.51
C SER A 342 25.29 7.46 -28.94
N PHE A 343 24.58 6.75 -28.06
CA PHE A 343 23.96 5.47 -28.39
C PHE A 343 22.46 5.66 -28.67
N GLN A 344 22.07 5.52 -29.95
CA GLN A 344 20.73 5.83 -30.47
C GLN A 344 19.84 4.57 -30.53
N PHE A 345 19.07 4.32 -29.46
CA PHE A 345 18.17 3.17 -29.36
C PHE A 345 17.13 3.08 -30.50
N LYS A 346 16.61 4.20 -31.01
CA LYS A 346 15.62 4.20 -32.11
C LYS A 346 16.14 3.55 -33.40
N ASN A 347 17.45 3.55 -33.61
CA ASN A 347 18.04 3.02 -34.83
C ASN A 347 18.21 1.49 -34.80
N ARG A 348 17.99 0.84 -33.66
CA ARG A 348 18.20 -0.61 -33.46
C ARG A 348 19.54 -1.11 -34.05
N PRO A 349 20.70 -0.64 -33.55
CA PRO A 349 21.99 -1.05 -34.11
C PRO A 349 22.11 -2.58 -34.11
N THR A 350 22.35 -3.18 -35.28
CA THR A 350 22.33 -4.65 -35.45
C THR A 350 23.33 -5.36 -34.53
N SER A 351 24.51 -4.78 -34.33
CA SER A 351 25.51 -5.32 -33.38
C SER A 351 24.98 -5.42 -31.95
N ALA A 352 24.16 -4.46 -31.51
CA ALA A 352 23.56 -4.45 -30.18
C ALA A 352 22.40 -5.45 -30.07
N THR A 353 21.53 -5.52 -31.09
CA THR A 353 20.41 -6.47 -31.10
C THR A 353 20.93 -7.91 -31.18
N ASP A 354 21.95 -8.18 -31.98
CA ASP A 354 22.53 -9.54 -32.12
C ASP A 354 23.25 -9.98 -30.85
N GLN A 355 24.01 -9.08 -30.21
CA GLN A 355 24.63 -9.36 -28.91
C GLN A 355 23.55 -9.67 -27.85
N TYR A 356 22.46 -8.91 -27.83
CA TYR A 356 21.36 -9.13 -26.92
C TYR A 356 20.66 -10.46 -27.16
N MET A 357 20.34 -10.80 -28.41
CA MET A 357 19.65 -12.04 -28.73
C MET A 357 20.52 -13.28 -28.48
N SER A 358 21.85 -13.16 -28.58
CA SER A 358 22.77 -14.28 -28.32
C SER A 358 23.04 -14.53 -26.84
N SER A 359 23.05 -13.50 -26.00
CA SER A 359 23.58 -13.61 -24.63
C SER A 359 22.82 -12.81 -23.56
N PHE A 360 21.78 -12.07 -23.93
CA PHE A 360 21.11 -11.09 -23.06
C PHE A 360 22.08 -10.10 -22.39
N SER A 361 23.12 -9.72 -23.14
CA SER A 361 24.15 -8.76 -22.73
C SER A 361 24.22 -7.58 -23.70
N GLY A 362 24.94 -6.53 -23.32
CA GLY A 362 25.17 -5.38 -24.18
C GLY A 362 24.25 -4.19 -23.92
N PRO A 363 24.38 -3.13 -24.71
CA PRO A 363 23.65 -1.87 -24.49
C PRO A 363 22.14 -2.01 -24.64
N TRP A 364 21.66 -3.02 -25.38
CA TRP A 364 20.23 -3.29 -25.58
C TRP A 364 19.51 -3.83 -24.33
N THR A 365 20.25 -4.12 -23.25
CA THR A 365 19.72 -4.51 -21.93
C THR A 365 19.31 -3.32 -21.06
N SER A 366 19.52 -2.09 -21.52
CA SER A 366 19.08 -0.86 -20.86
C SER A 366 18.00 -0.15 -21.68
N SER A 367 17.23 0.71 -21.01
CA SER A 367 16.26 1.63 -21.63
C SER A 367 16.86 3.02 -21.93
N GLY A 368 18.13 3.25 -21.60
CA GLY A 368 18.86 4.48 -21.96
C GLY A 368 19.41 5.33 -20.81
N PRO A 369 18.73 5.48 -19.66
CA PRO A 369 19.32 6.18 -18.52
C PRO A 369 20.63 5.53 -18.04
N THR A 370 21.66 6.32 -17.75
CA THR A 370 22.97 5.82 -17.30
C THR A 370 23.36 6.29 -15.92
N LEU A 371 23.03 7.55 -15.59
CA LEU A 371 23.34 8.19 -14.31
C LEU A 371 22.10 8.84 -13.72
N ILE A 372 21.95 8.73 -12.40
CA ILE A 372 20.99 9.48 -11.60
C ILE A 372 21.75 10.33 -10.60
N SER A 373 21.38 11.60 -10.44
CA SER A 373 21.89 12.45 -9.37
C SER A 373 20.76 13.17 -8.65
N TYR A 374 21.02 13.57 -7.40
CA TYR A 374 20.07 14.29 -6.57
C TYR A 374 20.71 15.50 -5.91
N GLU A 375 19.89 16.52 -5.71
CA GLU A 375 20.26 17.71 -4.97
C GLU A 375 19.04 18.27 -4.25
N ASN A 376 19.23 18.81 -3.05
CA ASN A 376 18.15 19.48 -2.32
C ASN A 376 18.66 20.83 -1.80
N TYR A 377 17.91 21.90 -2.03
CA TYR A 377 18.20 23.21 -1.43
C TYR A 377 16.97 24.11 -1.43
N ASP A 378 17.05 25.18 -0.65
CA ASP A 378 15.99 26.16 -0.54
C ASP A 378 15.98 27.11 -1.74
N VAL A 379 14.78 27.31 -2.31
CA VAL A 379 14.51 28.34 -3.30
C VAL A 379 13.36 29.18 -2.79
N GLN A 380 13.59 30.48 -2.61
CA GLN A 380 12.59 31.43 -2.12
C GLN A 380 11.88 30.96 -0.83
N GLY A 381 12.67 30.44 0.13
CA GLY A 381 12.20 30.05 1.46
C GLY A 381 11.49 28.69 1.53
N ARG A 382 11.61 27.85 0.52
CA ARG A 382 11.09 26.47 0.50
C ARG A 382 12.14 25.50 -0.02
N ALA A 383 12.26 24.35 0.64
CA ALA A 383 13.12 23.25 0.21
C ALA A 383 12.54 22.54 -1.02
N TYR A 384 13.36 22.42 -2.06
CA TYR A 384 13.04 21.66 -3.27
C TYR A 384 13.95 20.43 -3.40
N GLU A 385 13.37 19.36 -3.96
CA GLU A 385 14.06 18.12 -4.26
C GLU A 385 14.26 17.99 -5.76
N PHE A 386 15.52 17.97 -6.18
CA PHE A 386 15.92 17.92 -7.57
C PHE A 386 16.50 16.56 -7.94
N GLN A 387 16.34 16.20 -9.20
CA GLN A 387 16.98 15.03 -9.79
C GLN A 387 17.53 15.39 -11.17
N SER A 388 18.65 14.77 -11.54
CA SER A 388 19.04 14.66 -12.94
C SER A 388 19.10 13.21 -13.37
N THR A 389 18.65 12.94 -14.60
CA THR A 389 18.84 11.66 -15.28
C THR A 389 19.65 11.89 -16.55
N ALA A 390 20.81 11.24 -16.67
CA ALA A 390 21.63 11.31 -17.87
C ALA A 390 21.16 10.27 -18.90
N LEU A 391 20.93 10.72 -20.13
CA LEU A 391 20.54 9.92 -21.29
C LEU A 391 21.71 9.77 -22.27
N THR A 392 21.69 8.75 -23.11
CA THR A 392 22.76 8.45 -24.09
C THR A 392 22.72 9.30 -25.36
N THR A 393 21.73 10.16 -25.53
CA THR A 393 21.54 10.97 -26.75
C THR A 393 21.12 12.39 -26.40
N GLY A 394 21.25 13.31 -27.35
CA GLY A 394 20.51 14.56 -27.31
C GLY A 394 18.99 14.33 -27.40
N PHE A 395 18.20 15.33 -27.01
CA PHE A 395 16.74 15.29 -27.05
C PHE A 395 16.20 16.08 -28.23
N GLY A 396 15.07 15.64 -28.81
CA GLY A 396 14.42 16.32 -29.93
C GLY A 396 15.30 16.39 -31.17
N GLU A 397 15.54 17.59 -31.67
CA GLU A 397 16.36 17.84 -32.87
C GLU A 397 17.83 17.39 -32.72
N PHE A 398 18.32 17.25 -31.48
CA PHE A 398 19.68 16.81 -31.21
C PHE A 398 19.86 15.29 -31.16
N TYR A 399 18.79 14.50 -31.34
CA TYR A 399 18.83 13.04 -31.18
C TYR A 399 19.88 12.36 -32.09
N ASN A 400 19.96 12.82 -33.34
CA ASN A 400 20.86 12.23 -34.35
C ASN A 400 22.31 12.71 -34.23
N ARG A 401 22.60 13.64 -33.32
CA ARG A 401 23.93 14.20 -33.14
C ARG A 401 24.81 13.25 -32.33
N GLY A 402 25.93 12.79 -32.90
CA GLY A 402 26.75 11.72 -32.33
C GLY A 402 27.61 12.09 -31.12
N ASP A 403 27.78 13.39 -30.84
CA ASP A 403 28.51 13.95 -29.70
C ASP A 403 27.56 14.56 -28.64
N ALA A 404 26.26 14.26 -28.70
CA ALA A 404 25.24 14.86 -27.84
C ALA A 404 24.67 13.91 -26.79
N PHE A 405 24.36 14.46 -25.62
CA PHE A 405 23.65 13.78 -24.54
C PHE A 405 22.68 14.74 -23.85
N THR A 406 21.76 14.20 -23.05
CA THR A 406 20.76 15.00 -22.35
C THR A 406 20.78 14.71 -20.85
N LEU A 407 20.64 15.76 -20.06
CA LEU A 407 20.24 15.70 -18.67
C LEU A 407 18.76 16.07 -18.57
N SER A 408 17.92 15.12 -18.22
CA SER A 408 16.56 15.41 -17.78
C SER A 408 16.64 15.98 -16.37
N LEU A 409 16.19 17.22 -16.18
CA LEU A 409 16.26 17.94 -14.91
C LEU A 409 14.86 18.00 -14.30
N TYR A 410 14.72 17.49 -13.08
CA TYR A 410 13.43 17.32 -12.43
C TYR A 410 13.31 18.15 -11.16
N VAL A 411 12.10 18.65 -10.92
CA VAL A 411 11.61 19.06 -9.59
C VAL A 411 10.60 18.01 -9.14
N ASN A 412 10.96 17.24 -8.10
CA ASN A 412 10.20 16.07 -7.65
C ASN A 412 9.06 16.40 -6.68
N ASN A 413 9.14 17.52 -5.97
CA ASN A 413 8.15 17.98 -5.00
C ASN A 413 7.52 19.35 -5.36
N PRO A 414 7.03 19.52 -6.61
CA PRO A 414 6.48 20.81 -7.04
C PRO A 414 5.28 21.21 -6.20
N GLU A 415 5.03 22.52 -6.12
CA GLU A 415 3.88 23.09 -5.43
C GLU A 415 2.62 23.09 -6.28
N GLY A 416 2.77 23.21 -7.61
CA GLY A 416 1.67 23.18 -8.56
C GLY A 416 0.74 21.99 -8.36
N ARG A 417 -0.56 22.26 -8.29
CA ARG A 417 -1.62 21.25 -8.23
C ARG A 417 -2.66 21.54 -9.31
N ALA A 418 -3.19 20.48 -9.88
CA ALA A 418 -4.29 20.51 -10.83
C ALA A 418 -5.45 19.64 -10.32
N ALA A 419 -6.54 19.61 -11.07
CA ALA A 419 -7.61 18.64 -10.88
C ALA A 419 -8.04 18.03 -12.22
N SER A 420 -8.26 16.72 -12.23
CA SER A 420 -8.90 16.01 -13.33
C SER A 420 -10.42 16.05 -13.19
N GLY A 421 -11.12 16.10 -14.31
CA GLY A 421 -12.58 16.24 -14.33
C GLY A 421 -13.16 16.15 -15.74
N PHE A 422 -14.48 16.08 -15.81
CA PHE A 422 -15.23 16.25 -17.05
C PHE A 422 -15.43 17.73 -17.35
N ASP A 423 -15.28 18.08 -18.63
CA ASP A 423 -15.59 19.41 -19.15
C ASP A 423 -17.10 19.56 -19.44
N SER A 424 -17.51 20.76 -19.86
CA SER A 424 -18.90 21.06 -20.21
C SER A 424 -19.45 20.22 -21.38
N ASN A 425 -18.62 19.54 -22.16
CA ASN A 425 -19.04 18.63 -23.23
C ASN A 425 -19.11 17.16 -22.76
N GLY A 426 -18.71 16.87 -21.52
CA GLY A 426 -18.64 15.50 -21.00
C GLY A 426 -17.37 14.77 -21.42
N ASN A 427 -16.35 15.48 -21.90
CA ASN A 427 -15.04 14.90 -22.18
C ASN A 427 -14.20 14.86 -20.91
N TRP A 428 -13.45 13.79 -20.72
CA TRP A 428 -12.53 13.69 -19.60
C TRP A 428 -11.23 14.47 -19.87
N LYS A 429 -10.87 15.31 -18.91
CA LYS A 429 -9.67 16.16 -18.88
C LYS A 429 -8.76 15.72 -17.73
N ALA A 430 -7.49 15.53 -18.03
CA ALA A 430 -6.46 15.34 -17.01
C ALA A 430 -6.26 16.62 -16.19
N PHE A 431 -6.22 17.78 -16.86
CA PHE A 431 -6.06 19.10 -16.26
C PHE A 431 -7.32 19.94 -16.52
N ASN A 432 -8.40 19.63 -15.83
CA ASN A 432 -9.66 20.36 -15.92
C ASN A 432 -9.57 21.72 -15.20
N GLU A 433 -8.83 21.76 -14.09
CA GLU A 433 -8.60 22.95 -13.28
C GLU A 433 -7.12 23.02 -12.86
N GLY A 434 -6.60 24.22 -12.64
CA GLY A 434 -5.23 24.45 -12.17
C GLY A 434 -4.15 24.12 -13.21
N ASN A 435 -2.90 24.08 -12.75
CA ASN A 435 -1.74 23.78 -13.59
C ASN A 435 -0.71 22.98 -12.79
N ALA A 436 -0.35 21.79 -13.27
CA ALA A 436 0.67 20.94 -12.66
C ALA A 436 2.10 21.39 -13.00
N TYR A 437 2.29 22.10 -14.12
CA TYR A 437 3.60 22.38 -14.71
C TYR A 437 3.96 23.86 -14.56
N PHE A 438 4.91 24.14 -13.67
CA PHE A 438 5.21 25.51 -13.20
C PHE A 438 3.93 26.25 -12.75
N GLY A 439 3.06 25.54 -12.04
CA GLY A 439 1.80 26.08 -11.52
C GLY A 439 1.98 27.24 -10.54
N THR A 440 3.17 27.39 -9.97
CA THR A 440 3.57 28.52 -9.13
C THR A 440 4.83 29.19 -9.67
N SER A 441 5.02 30.48 -9.36
CA SER A 441 6.26 31.19 -9.71
C SER A 441 7.50 30.60 -9.01
N ARG A 442 7.32 29.99 -7.83
CA ARG A 442 8.40 29.31 -7.11
C ARG A 442 8.83 28.01 -7.77
N ASP A 443 7.92 27.24 -8.35
CA ASP A 443 8.27 26.04 -9.13
C ASP A 443 9.13 26.40 -10.35
N LEU A 444 8.78 27.49 -11.05
CA LEU A 444 9.58 28.01 -12.16
C LEU A 444 10.96 28.46 -11.66
N ALA A 445 11.01 29.25 -10.59
CA ALA A 445 12.26 29.71 -10.00
C ALA A 445 13.16 28.55 -9.54
N ALA A 446 12.57 27.49 -8.98
CA ALA A 446 13.28 26.29 -8.57
C ALA A 446 13.92 25.59 -9.76
N MET A 447 13.17 25.38 -10.85
CA MET A 447 13.73 24.77 -12.06
C MET A 447 14.79 25.65 -12.73
N GLN A 448 14.59 26.96 -12.78
CA GLN A 448 15.59 27.91 -13.30
C GLN A 448 16.90 27.82 -12.51
N SER A 449 16.81 27.88 -11.19
CA SER A 449 17.98 27.76 -10.30
C SER A 449 18.72 26.44 -10.52
N TYR A 450 17.99 25.34 -10.62
CA TYR A 450 18.59 24.02 -10.82
C TYR A 450 19.25 23.88 -12.19
N ALA A 451 18.58 24.32 -13.25
CA ALA A 451 19.13 24.32 -14.60
C ALA A 451 20.40 25.17 -14.70
N GLN A 452 20.43 26.36 -14.10
CA GLN A 452 21.62 27.22 -14.06
C GLN A 452 22.80 26.50 -13.39
N ASN A 453 22.57 25.89 -12.22
CA ASN A 453 23.60 25.15 -11.48
C ASN A 453 24.17 23.98 -12.30
N VAL A 454 23.30 23.19 -12.94
CA VAL A 454 23.71 22.05 -13.77
C VAL A 454 24.44 22.51 -15.02
N VAL A 455 23.89 23.46 -15.79
CA VAL A 455 24.52 23.97 -17.02
C VAL A 455 25.91 24.53 -16.71
N LYS A 456 26.06 25.33 -15.65
CA LYS A 456 27.33 25.88 -15.21
C LYS A 456 28.34 24.79 -14.82
N ALA A 457 27.90 23.72 -14.14
CA ALA A 457 28.76 22.60 -13.80
C ALA A 457 29.27 21.85 -15.05
N MET A 458 28.38 21.62 -16.02
CA MET A 458 28.72 20.93 -17.26
C MET A 458 29.65 21.75 -18.16
N VAL A 459 29.37 23.05 -18.32
CA VAL A 459 30.21 23.97 -19.11
C VAL A 459 31.61 24.10 -18.51
N ALA A 460 31.72 24.13 -17.18
CA ALA A 460 33.02 24.13 -16.50
C ALA A 460 33.84 22.84 -16.75
N GLN A 461 33.21 21.75 -17.21
CA GLN A 461 33.88 20.51 -17.61
C GLN A 461 34.00 20.36 -19.14
N GLY A 462 33.81 21.43 -19.91
CA GLY A 462 34.03 21.44 -21.35
C GLY A 462 32.82 21.00 -22.19
N ALA A 463 31.64 20.81 -21.59
CA ALA A 463 30.43 20.56 -22.35
C ALA A 463 29.87 21.86 -22.95
N THR A 464 29.28 21.80 -24.13
CA THR A 464 28.55 22.92 -24.74
C THR A 464 27.06 22.69 -24.51
N PHE A 465 26.38 23.63 -23.85
CA PHE A 465 24.93 23.59 -23.71
C PHE A 465 24.28 23.86 -25.08
N LEU A 466 23.44 22.94 -25.55
CA LEU A 466 22.76 23.03 -26.84
C LEU A 466 21.44 23.78 -26.70
N SER A 467 21.54 25.04 -26.26
CA SER A 467 20.46 26.01 -26.36
C SER A 467 20.74 26.96 -27.53
N ALA A 468 19.69 27.51 -28.12
CA ALA A 468 19.83 28.48 -29.20
C ALA A 468 20.43 29.83 -28.76
N SER A 469 20.65 30.04 -27.46
CA SER A 469 20.81 31.38 -26.89
C SER A 469 22.08 31.58 -26.07
N GLY A 470 22.74 30.51 -25.59
CA GLY A 470 23.93 30.60 -24.73
C GLY A 470 23.80 29.80 -23.42
N SER A 471 24.74 30.02 -22.49
CA SER A 471 24.87 29.24 -21.24
C SER A 471 25.08 30.08 -19.97
N ASP A 472 24.97 31.41 -20.06
CA ASP A 472 24.95 32.27 -18.87
C ASP A 472 23.62 32.13 -18.10
N ASP A 473 23.63 32.54 -16.83
CA ASP A 473 22.50 32.31 -15.91
C ASP A 473 21.18 32.94 -16.41
N THR A 474 21.24 34.15 -16.99
CA THR A 474 20.06 34.84 -17.53
C THR A 474 19.49 34.08 -18.72
N THR A 475 20.36 33.65 -19.64
CA THR A 475 19.97 32.87 -20.80
C THR A 475 19.37 31.52 -20.42
N VAL A 476 19.95 30.81 -19.46
CA VAL A 476 19.41 29.52 -18.99
C VAL A 476 18.04 29.70 -18.33
N ALA A 477 17.86 30.74 -17.51
CA ALA A 477 16.57 31.03 -16.90
C ALA A 477 15.48 31.33 -17.94
N ASN A 478 15.80 32.15 -18.95
CA ASN A 478 14.91 32.46 -20.06
C ASN A 478 14.58 31.22 -20.90
N TRP A 479 15.58 30.34 -21.11
CA TRP A 479 15.38 29.05 -21.76
C TRP A 479 14.40 28.17 -21.00
N VAL A 480 14.54 28.00 -19.67
CA VAL A 480 13.58 27.21 -18.86
C VAL A 480 12.16 27.76 -18.99
N GLN A 481 12.00 29.08 -18.90
CA GLN A 481 10.70 29.73 -19.01
C GLN A 481 10.05 29.51 -20.38
N SER A 482 10.82 29.68 -21.46
CA SER A 482 10.35 29.49 -22.84
C SER A 482 10.10 28.02 -23.18
N TYR A 483 10.96 27.12 -22.69
CA TYR A 483 10.87 25.70 -22.94
C TYR A 483 9.62 25.08 -22.30
N GLY A 484 9.25 25.57 -21.11
CA GLY A 484 8.15 25.05 -20.31
C GLY A 484 8.43 23.66 -19.73
N ALA A 485 7.74 23.28 -18.65
CA ALA A 485 7.85 21.92 -18.13
C ALA A 485 7.16 20.92 -19.08
N ARG A 486 7.71 19.71 -19.16
CA ARG A 486 7.14 18.59 -19.91
C ARG A 486 6.44 17.61 -18.98
N ILE A 487 5.55 16.80 -19.56
CA ILE A 487 4.88 15.71 -18.86
C ILE A 487 5.92 14.62 -18.54
N THR A 488 6.11 14.34 -17.26
CA THR A 488 7.02 13.28 -16.80
C THR A 488 6.31 11.94 -16.71
N HIS A 489 4.98 11.94 -16.56
CA HIS A 489 4.14 10.75 -16.36
C HIS A 489 4.30 10.12 -14.97
N HIS A 490 4.70 10.92 -13.98
CA HIS A 490 4.75 10.58 -12.54
C HIS A 490 3.50 11.10 -11.81
N PHE A 491 2.33 10.97 -12.44
CA PHE A 491 1.08 11.48 -11.90
C PHE A 491 0.71 10.83 -10.56
N GLY A 492 0.27 11.65 -9.59
CA GLY A 492 -0.30 11.23 -8.31
C GLY A 492 -1.26 12.27 -7.74
N GLY A 493 -1.80 12.06 -6.53
CA GLY A 493 -2.58 13.10 -5.82
C GLY A 493 -4.08 13.05 -5.98
N SER A 494 -4.57 12.56 -7.12
CA SER A 494 -5.97 12.72 -7.55
C SER A 494 -7.02 12.02 -6.68
N CYS A 495 -6.61 11.15 -5.75
CA CYS A 495 -7.46 10.65 -4.68
C CYS A 495 -6.60 10.24 -3.47
N TYR A 496 -5.84 11.19 -2.93
CA TYR A 496 -4.82 10.86 -1.94
C TYR A 496 -5.40 10.38 -0.60
N ALA A 497 -4.62 9.51 0.07
CA ALA A 497 -4.88 9.00 1.42
C ALA A 497 -3.98 9.70 2.44
N SER A 498 -4.46 9.86 3.67
CA SER A 498 -3.71 10.50 4.75
C SER A 498 -4.02 9.88 6.12
N SER A 499 -2.98 9.75 6.94
CA SER A 499 -3.08 9.38 8.37
C SER A 499 -3.84 10.42 9.19
N ASN A 500 -3.83 11.69 8.76
CA ASN A 500 -4.46 12.77 9.48
C ASN A 500 -5.97 12.77 9.23
N THR A 501 -6.75 12.30 10.21
CA THR A 501 -8.21 12.24 10.09
C THR A 501 -8.90 13.59 10.01
N ALA A 502 -8.22 14.66 10.42
CA ALA A 502 -8.70 16.03 10.31
C ALA A 502 -8.38 16.68 8.96
N ASP A 503 -7.61 16.02 8.08
CA ASP A 503 -7.35 16.51 6.74
C ASP A 503 -8.62 16.43 5.89
N SER A 504 -9.30 17.57 5.71
CA SER A 504 -10.52 17.68 4.91
C SER A 504 -10.28 17.58 3.40
N ASN A 505 -9.02 17.60 2.95
CA ASN A 505 -8.65 17.56 1.53
C ASN A 505 -8.31 16.14 1.05
N ARG A 506 -8.24 15.14 1.95
CA ARG A 506 -8.02 13.74 1.57
C ARG A 506 -9.23 13.16 0.87
N CYS A 507 -9.00 12.32 -0.13
CA CYS A 507 -10.06 11.61 -0.86
C CYS A 507 -10.29 10.21 -0.29
N ALA A 508 -9.24 9.59 0.23
CA ALA A 508 -9.28 8.30 0.91
C ALA A 508 -8.85 8.43 2.38
N ASP A 509 -9.36 7.54 3.21
CA ASP A 509 -9.05 7.47 4.64
C ASP A 509 -7.68 6.80 4.91
N GLU A 510 -7.33 6.65 6.18
CA GLU A 510 -6.08 6.02 6.63
C GLU A 510 -5.97 4.52 6.30
N LYS A 511 -7.03 3.92 5.77
CA LYS A 511 -7.07 2.53 5.27
C LYS A 511 -7.07 2.48 3.74
N LEU A 512 -6.72 3.59 3.07
CA LEU A 512 -6.79 3.74 1.62
C LEU A 512 -8.22 3.60 1.07
N ARG A 513 -9.25 3.67 1.92
CA ARG A 513 -10.64 3.49 1.51
C ARG A 513 -11.22 4.83 1.09
N VAL A 514 -11.87 4.87 -0.08
CA VAL A 514 -12.51 6.08 -0.61
C VAL A 514 -13.54 6.59 0.40
N ILE A 515 -13.41 7.85 0.83
CA ILE A 515 -14.31 8.43 1.83
C ILE A 515 -15.75 8.42 1.31
N GLY A 516 -16.65 7.95 2.17
CA GLY A 516 -18.06 7.73 1.85
C GLY A 516 -18.37 6.35 1.25
N MET A 517 -17.34 5.52 1.00
CA MET A 517 -17.50 4.13 0.58
C MET A 517 -17.06 3.16 1.67
N ALA A 518 -17.76 2.02 1.78
CA ALA A 518 -17.47 0.98 2.76
C ALA A 518 -16.37 0.00 2.31
N ASN A 519 -16.28 -0.26 1.01
CA ASN A 519 -15.51 -1.38 0.43
C ASN A 519 -14.81 -1.04 -0.90
N VAL A 520 -14.50 0.23 -1.14
CA VAL A 520 -13.73 0.69 -2.31
C VAL A 520 -12.41 1.26 -1.82
N PHE A 521 -11.30 0.66 -2.26
CA PHE A 521 -9.94 1.01 -1.84
C PHE A 521 -9.14 1.55 -3.03
N VAL A 522 -8.28 2.53 -2.80
CA VAL A 522 -7.34 3.05 -3.79
C VAL A 522 -6.05 2.24 -3.72
N ALA A 523 -5.61 1.72 -4.86
CA ALA A 523 -4.46 0.82 -4.98
C ALA A 523 -3.47 1.29 -6.07
N ASP A 524 -3.41 2.59 -6.34
CA ASP A 524 -2.49 3.18 -7.33
C ASP A 524 -1.96 4.56 -6.91
N ALA A 525 -1.25 5.23 -7.81
CA ALA A 525 -0.62 6.53 -7.58
C ALA A 525 -1.58 7.65 -7.18
N SER A 526 -2.90 7.52 -7.43
CA SER A 526 -3.88 8.50 -6.94
C SER A 526 -3.86 8.64 -5.42
N ALA A 527 -3.48 7.58 -4.68
CA ALA A 527 -3.38 7.61 -3.23
C ALA A 527 -2.22 8.48 -2.69
N MET A 528 -1.22 8.82 -3.51
CA MET A 528 -0.06 9.61 -3.09
C MET A 528 -0.43 11.07 -2.86
N ARG A 529 0.01 11.69 -1.77
CA ARG A 529 -0.25 13.13 -1.50
C ARG A 529 0.69 14.06 -2.27
N ASP A 530 1.98 13.73 -2.28
CA ASP A 530 3.03 14.52 -2.92
C ASP A 530 3.96 13.61 -3.74
N GLY A 531 4.73 14.19 -4.66
CA GLY A 531 5.67 13.45 -5.51
C GLY A 531 6.87 12.89 -4.75
N THR A 532 7.45 11.84 -5.31
CA THR A 532 8.77 11.33 -4.94
C THR A 532 9.53 10.98 -6.22
N VAL A 533 10.83 10.76 -6.10
CA VAL A 533 11.70 10.31 -7.19
C VAL A 533 11.12 9.02 -7.79
N GLY A 534 10.72 9.07 -9.06
CA GLY A 534 10.20 7.92 -9.83
C GLY A 534 9.28 7.01 -9.00
N PRO A 535 7.98 7.34 -8.89
CA PRO A 535 7.08 6.80 -7.85
C PRO A 535 6.73 5.31 -8.00
N TYR A 536 7.33 4.62 -8.96
CA TYR A 536 6.98 3.28 -9.38
C TYR A 536 7.05 2.23 -8.25
N SER A 537 8.13 2.19 -7.46
CA SER A 537 8.23 1.27 -6.32
C SER A 537 7.18 1.56 -5.24
N PHE A 538 6.91 2.85 -5.00
CA PHE A 538 5.92 3.27 -4.02
C PHE A 538 4.50 2.89 -4.47
N ILE A 539 4.19 2.95 -5.77
CA ILE A 539 2.91 2.49 -6.32
C ILE A 539 2.73 0.98 -6.14
N MET A 540 3.79 0.17 -6.33
CA MET A 540 3.75 -1.26 -6.03
C MET A 540 3.47 -1.51 -4.55
N TYR A 541 4.12 -0.74 -3.67
CA TYR A 541 3.87 -0.76 -2.24
C TYR A 541 2.43 -0.36 -1.86
N ILE A 542 1.84 0.66 -2.51
CA ILE A 542 0.42 1.03 -2.31
C ILE A 542 -0.50 -0.16 -2.61
N GLY A 543 -0.24 -0.90 -3.70
CA GLY A 543 -0.98 -2.12 -4.03
C GLY A 543 -0.88 -3.19 -2.92
N ARG A 544 0.32 -3.38 -2.38
CA ARG A 544 0.58 -4.31 -1.27
C ARG A 544 -0.17 -3.91 0.01
N GLU A 545 -0.26 -2.63 0.32
CA GLU A 545 -1.06 -2.10 1.43
C GLU A 545 -2.56 -2.30 1.19
N ALA A 546 -3.05 -1.92 0.01
CA ALA A 546 -4.46 -2.05 -0.33
C ALA A 546 -4.95 -3.51 -0.26
N ALA A 547 -4.08 -4.49 -0.60
CA ALA A 547 -4.39 -5.90 -0.40
C ALA A 547 -4.66 -6.26 1.08
N ASP A 548 -3.88 -5.75 2.04
CA ASP A 548 -4.11 -6.03 3.46
C ASP A 548 -5.40 -5.38 3.97
N GLN A 549 -5.69 -4.16 3.49
CA GLN A 549 -6.93 -3.46 3.85
C GLN A 549 -8.16 -4.17 3.29
N ALA A 550 -8.11 -4.59 2.03
CA ALA A 550 -9.15 -5.39 1.41
C ALA A 550 -9.31 -6.76 2.08
N LYS A 551 -8.21 -7.47 2.39
CA LYS A 551 -8.24 -8.75 3.11
C LYS A 551 -8.87 -8.62 4.49
N SER A 552 -8.53 -7.57 5.23
CA SER A 552 -9.12 -7.28 6.54
C SER A 552 -10.62 -7.03 6.43
N TYR A 553 -11.07 -6.30 5.40
CA TYR A 553 -12.49 -6.11 5.13
C TYR A 553 -13.19 -7.43 4.80
N ILE A 554 -12.63 -8.21 3.88
CA ILE A 554 -13.20 -9.50 3.43
C ILE A 554 -13.31 -10.48 4.60
N ALA A 555 -12.31 -10.54 5.48
CA ALA A 555 -12.32 -11.39 6.66
C ALA A 555 -13.40 -10.94 7.68
N ALA A 556 -13.48 -9.63 7.96
CA ALA A 556 -14.47 -9.07 8.86
C ALA A 556 -15.92 -9.27 8.38
N ASN A 557 -16.12 -9.43 7.08
CA ASN A 557 -17.43 -9.63 6.46
C ASN A 557 -17.64 -11.06 5.92
N GLY A 558 -16.69 -11.97 6.16
CA GLY A 558 -16.68 -13.33 5.60
C GLY A 558 -17.47 -14.36 6.42
N ASN A 559 -17.76 -14.05 7.68
CA ASN A 559 -18.62 -14.87 8.54
C ASN A 559 -20.00 -14.25 8.67
N GLY A 560 -20.93 -14.62 7.79
CA GLY A 560 -22.36 -14.43 8.01
C GLY A 560 -23.12 -13.91 6.78
N GLY A 561 -24.12 -14.69 6.34
CA GLY A 561 -25.22 -14.14 5.57
C GLY A 561 -25.87 -12.97 6.29
N GLY A 562 -26.31 -11.99 5.49
CA GLY A 562 -27.12 -10.82 5.80
C GLY A 562 -27.41 -10.48 7.26
N GLY A 563 -26.89 -9.34 7.72
CA GLY A 563 -27.36 -8.66 8.92
C GLY A 563 -26.62 -7.36 9.14
N GLY A 564 -27.34 -6.24 9.20
CA GLY A 564 -26.79 -4.88 9.31
C GLY A 564 -25.90 -4.67 10.53
N GLY A 565 -25.00 -3.70 10.40
CA GLY A 565 -24.06 -3.35 11.46
C GLY A 565 -24.74 -2.83 12.71
N SER A 566 -24.23 -3.24 13.87
CA SER A 566 -24.06 -2.42 15.07
C SER A 566 -23.33 -3.22 16.15
N SER A 567 -22.25 -2.62 16.68
CA SER A 567 -21.61 -2.88 17.99
C SER A 567 -21.24 -4.31 18.39
N ASN A 568 -19.92 -4.59 18.47
CA ASN A 568 -19.30 -5.75 19.11
C ASN A 568 -19.91 -6.06 20.49
N SER A 569 -20.75 -7.09 20.56
CA SER A 569 -21.07 -7.84 21.77
C SER A 569 -21.12 -9.32 21.39
N THR A 570 -20.23 -10.13 21.97
CA THR A 570 -20.08 -11.56 21.69
C THR A 570 -20.98 -12.36 22.60
N CYS A 571 -21.60 -13.46 22.14
CA CYS A 571 -22.22 -14.44 23.05
C CYS A 571 -21.22 -15.52 23.45
N SER A 572 -21.50 -16.23 24.55
CA SER A 572 -20.78 -17.44 24.94
C SER A 572 -20.88 -18.52 23.86
N SER A 573 -20.07 -19.57 23.97
CA SER A 573 -20.26 -20.78 23.16
C SER A 573 -21.68 -21.31 23.29
N PHE A 574 -22.20 -21.87 22.20
CA PHE A 574 -23.56 -22.39 22.15
C PHE A 574 -23.69 -23.72 22.87
N GLU A 575 -24.70 -23.81 23.73
CA GLU A 575 -25.10 -25.01 24.45
C GLU A 575 -26.16 -25.74 23.62
N ASN A 576 -25.72 -26.75 22.87
CA ASN A 576 -26.59 -27.58 22.03
C ASN A 576 -27.41 -28.56 22.86
N GLY A 577 -28.70 -28.69 22.54
CA GLY A 577 -29.63 -29.56 23.25
C GLY A 577 -30.05 -29.03 24.62
N VAL A 578 -29.88 -27.73 24.86
CA VAL A 578 -30.12 -27.09 26.16
C VAL A 578 -31.12 -25.94 26.00
N ASP A 579 -32.18 -25.96 26.80
CA ASP A 579 -33.16 -24.89 26.98
C ASP A 579 -32.88 -24.16 28.30
N TYR A 580 -32.86 -22.83 28.28
CA TYR A 580 -32.82 -22.02 29.48
C TYR A 580 -34.26 -21.80 29.93
N LEU A 581 -34.65 -22.33 31.09
CA LEU A 581 -36.02 -22.20 31.55
C LEU A 581 -36.26 -20.85 32.23
N ASN A 582 -37.47 -20.32 32.00
CA ASN A 582 -37.95 -19.06 32.58
C ASN A 582 -37.14 -17.83 32.12
N ASN A 583 -37.39 -16.68 32.77
CA ASN A 583 -36.76 -15.39 32.48
C ASN A 583 -37.01 -14.85 31.06
N ASP A 584 -38.05 -15.33 30.37
CA ASP A 584 -38.41 -14.87 29.03
C ASP A 584 -38.86 -13.40 29.04
N LEU A 585 -38.23 -12.61 28.19
CA LEU A 585 -38.54 -11.20 27.96
C LEU A 585 -39.46 -11.03 26.76
N SER A 586 -39.11 -11.71 25.66
CA SER A 586 -39.79 -11.66 24.38
C SER A 586 -39.27 -12.78 23.48
N ASN A 587 -39.83 -12.90 22.28
CA ASN A 587 -39.31 -13.78 21.25
C ASN A 587 -39.15 -13.03 19.92
N ALA A 588 -38.27 -13.54 19.05
CA ALA A 588 -38.04 -12.98 17.72
C ALA A 588 -37.66 -14.08 16.72
N PRO A 589 -38.02 -13.96 15.44
CA PRO A 589 -37.67 -14.94 14.43
C PRO A 589 -36.17 -14.90 14.11
N SER A 590 -35.56 -16.08 13.93
CA SER A 590 -34.21 -16.22 13.39
C SER A 590 -34.02 -17.60 12.81
N SER A 591 -33.53 -17.69 11.57
CA SER A 591 -33.34 -18.96 10.85
C SER A 591 -32.27 -19.87 11.46
N ALA A 592 -31.44 -19.36 12.38
CA ALA A 592 -30.43 -20.14 13.09
C ALA A 592 -30.09 -19.51 14.46
N ALA A 593 -29.61 -20.33 15.40
CA ALA A 593 -29.22 -19.88 16.74
C ALA A 593 -28.15 -18.77 16.72
N SER A 594 -27.30 -18.72 15.69
CA SER A 594 -26.31 -17.66 15.49
C SER A 594 -26.91 -16.26 15.34
N GLY A 595 -28.13 -16.14 14.82
CA GLY A 595 -28.81 -14.86 14.70
C GLY A 595 -29.41 -14.34 16.01
N CYS A 596 -29.65 -15.21 16.99
CA CYS A 596 -30.24 -14.82 18.27
C CYS A 596 -29.32 -13.97 19.14
N CYS A 597 -28.00 -14.06 18.95
CA CYS A 597 -27.05 -13.29 19.75
C CYS A 597 -27.19 -11.78 19.50
N ALA A 598 -27.28 -11.38 18.22
CA ALA A 598 -27.47 -9.98 17.83
C ALA A 598 -28.87 -9.47 18.20
N ILE A 599 -29.89 -10.33 18.11
CA ILE A 599 -31.25 -9.98 18.53
C ILE A 599 -31.29 -9.75 20.04
N CYS A 600 -30.65 -10.62 20.83
CA CYS A 600 -30.55 -10.44 22.28
C CYS A 600 -29.76 -9.19 22.63
N SER A 601 -28.61 -8.92 21.99
CA SER A 601 -27.83 -7.70 22.27
C SER A 601 -28.57 -6.40 21.96
N ALA A 602 -29.44 -6.41 20.95
CA ALA A 602 -30.30 -5.29 20.61
C ALA A 602 -31.56 -5.17 21.49
N THR A 603 -31.86 -6.18 22.32
CA THR A 603 -33.08 -6.22 23.14
C THR A 603 -32.78 -5.78 24.56
N SER A 604 -33.37 -4.67 24.99
CA SER A 604 -33.19 -4.11 26.33
C SER A 604 -33.49 -5.16 27.41
N GLY A 605 -32.54 -5.35 28.33
CA GLY A 605 -32.63 -6.32 29.41
C GLY A 605 -32.26 -7.76 29.05
N CYS A 606 -32.06 -8.09 27.76
CA CYS A 606 -31.69 -9.44 27.35
C CYS A 606 -30.22 -9.74 27.68
N LYS A 607 -29.99 -10.86 28.36
CA LYS A 607 -28.66 -11.34 28.76
C LYS A 607 -28.41 -12.78 28.32
N ALA A 608 -29.43 -13.49 27.83
CA ALA A 608 -29.31 -14.85 27.30
C ALA A 608 -30.42 -15.14 26.30
N PHE A 609 -30.29 -16.19 25.51
CA PHE A 609 -31.37 -16.67 24.65
C PHE A 609 -31.39 -18.19 24.60
N THR A 610 -32.56 -18.74 24.22
CA THR A 610 -32.70 -20.11 23.71
C THR A 610 -33.31 -20.05 22.33
N TRP A 611 -32.66 -20.63 21.33
CA TRP A 611 -33.21 -20.83 20.00
C TRP A 611 -33.86 -22.20 19.89
N THR A 612 -34.98 -22.27 19.17
CA THR A 612 -35.66 -23.52 18.80
C THR A 612 -36.09 -23.45 17.34
N ASP A 613 -36.31 -24.60 16.71
CA ASP A 613 -36.85 -24.73 15.35
C ASP A 613 -38.33 -24.33 15.18
N ASN A 614 -38.98 -23.91 16.27
CA ASN A 614 -40.36 -23.44 16.26
C ASN A 614 -40.57 -22.32 15.22
N ALA A 615 -41.64 -22.44 14.42
CA ALA A 615 -42.03 -21.51 13.36
C ALA A 615 -40.93 -21.19 12.32
N GLY A 616 -40.03 -22.14 12.03
CA GLY A 616 -38.92 -21.94 11.10
C GLY A 616 -37.68 -21.30 11.73
N GLY A 617 -37.66 -21.21 13.07
CA GLY A 617 -36.56 -20.71 13.87
C GLY A 617 -36.97 -19.50 14.73
N THR A 618 -36.99 -19.69 16.05
CA THR A 618 -37.41 -18.66 17.02
C THR A 618 -36.37 -18.52 18.14
N CYS A 619 -35.97 -17.28 18.43
CA CYS A 619 -35.16 -16.89 19.58
C CYS A 619 -36.05 -16.51 20.76
N TRP A 620 -35.99 -17.26 21.84
CA TRP A 620 -36.61 -16.93 23.12
C TRP A 620 -35.61 -16.13 23.96
N LEU A 621 -35.79 -14.80 23.97
CA LEU A 621 -34.88 -13.82 24.57
C LEU A 621 -35.13 -13.73 26.07
N LYS A 622 -34.06 -13.74 26.87
CA LYS A 622 -34.14 -13.91 28.33
C LYS A 622 -33.34 -12.87 29.08
N SER A 623 -33.83 -12.48 30.25
CA SER A 623 -33.16 -11.52 31.13
C SER A 623 -31.92 -12.05 31.85
N GLY A 624 -31.64 -13.35 31.73
CA GLY A 624 -30.49 -14.05 32.29
C GLY A 624 -30.52 -15.55 31.99
N LYS A 625 -29.40 -16.25 32.21
CA LYS A 625 -29.36 -17.72 32.17
C LYS A 625 -30.15 -18.28 33.35
N GLY A 626 -31.33 -18.84 33.09
CA GLY A 626 -32.13 -19.55 34.08
C GLY A 626 -31.62 -20.98 34.33
N SER A 627 -32.41 -21.77 35.07
CA SER A 627 -32.17 -23.22 35.20
C SER A 627 -32.18 -23.90 33.84
N THR A 628 -31.28 -24.85 33.59
CA THR A 628 -31.17 -25.52 32.29
C THR A 628 -31.99 -26.80 32.25
N GLN A 629 -32.56 -27.11 31.09
CA GLN A 629 -33.19 -28.40 30.80
C GLN A 629 -32.66 -28.95 29.48
N SER A 630 -32.39 -30.26 29.43
CA SER A 630 -32.07 -30.93 28.17
C SER A 630 -33.30 -30.99 27.26
N LYS A 631 -33.20 -30.40 26.08
CA LYS A 631 -34.26 -30.35 25.07
C LYS A 631 -33.66 -30.47 23.68
N SER A 632 -33.99 -31.57 22.99
CA SER A 632 -33.52 -31.82 21.63
C SER A 632 -33.95 -30.71 20.69
N GLY A 633 -33.03 -30.19 19.88
CA GLY A 633 -33.28 -29.09 18.94
C GLY A 633 -33.18 -27.68 19.53
N ALA A 634 -33.02 -27.53 20.86
CA ALA A 634 -32.78 -26.24 21.49
C ALA A 634 -31.29 -25.88 21.48
N ILE A 635 -30.96 -24.61 21.25
CA ILE A 635 -29.58 -24.09 21.30
C ILE A 635 -29.56 -22.80 22.11
N SER A 636 -28.82 -22.76 23.22
CA SER A 636 -28.82 -21.60 24.12
C SER A 636 -27.45 -20.92 24.25
N ALA A 637 -27.44 -19.64 24.58
CA ALA A 637 -26.20 -18.87 24.82
C ALA A 637 -26.44 -17.67 25.75
N VAL A 638 -25.37 -17.19 26.39
CA VAL A 638 -25.38 -15.99 27.25
C VAL A 638 -24.65 -14.86 26.53
N LEU A 639 -25.20 -13.64 26.58
CA LEU A 639 -24.54 -12.46 26.02
C LEU A 639 -23.33 -12.08 26.89
N GLN A 640 -22.14 -11.95 26.29
CA GLN A 640 -20.93 -11.51 26.95
C GLN A 640 -20.77 -10.00 26.78
N THR A 641 -20.64 -9.30 27.90
CA THR A 641 -20.22 -7.90 27.91
C THR A 641 -18.72 -7.84 27.74
N SER A 642 -18.25 -7.14 26.72
CA SER A 642 -16.83 -6.87 26.46
C SER A 642 -16.21 -6.15 27.66
N SER A 643 -15.46 -6.85 28.52
CA SER A 643 -14.61 -6.21 29.52
C SER A 643 -13.24 -5.95 28.91
N THR A 644 -12.90 -4.67 28.78
CA THR A 644 -11.56 -4.17 28.42
C THR A 644 -10.62 -4.17 29.63
N SER A 645 -10.69 -5.19 30.49
CA SER A 645 -9.87 -5.27 31.70
C SER A 645 -8.66 -6.17 31.46
N GLY A 646 -7.49 -5.73 31.89
CA GLY A 646 -6.21 -6.43 31.71
C GLY A 646 -6.08 -7.71 32.55
N CYS A 647 -7.14 -8.49 32.69
CA CYS A 647 -7.14 -9.75 33.44
C CYS A 647 -7.74 -10.88 32.60
N SER A 648 -7.39 -12.11 32.95
CA SER A 648 -7.95 -13.31 32.36
C SER A 648 -9.44 -13.41 32.65
N THR A 649 -10.11 -14.31 31.93
CA THR A 649 -11.49 -14.70 32.23
C THR A 649 -11.64 -15.08 33.70
N VAL A 650 -12.73 -14.63 34.33
CA VAL A 650 -13.05 -14.92 35.73
C VAL A 650 -13.45 -16.39 35.88
N GLU A 651 -12.82 -17.07 36.83
CA GLU A 651 -13.14 -18.42 37.27
C GLU A 651 -14.14 -18.33 38.44
N ASP A 652 -15.37 -18.78 38.19
CA ASP A 652 -16.43 -18.81 39.20
C ASP A 652 -16.28 -19.98 40.18
N ASN A 653 -16.66 -19.74 41.44
CA ASN A 653 -16.60 -20.67 42.57
C ASN A 653 -15.19 -21.21 42.86
N THR A 654 -14.17 -20.39 42.59
CA THR A 654 -12.77 -20.76 42.75
C THR A 654 -12.06 -19.73 43.62
N ASP A 655 -11.36 -20.19 44.66
CA ASP A 655 -10.45 -19.42 45.49
C ASP A 655 -9.01 -19.82 45.17
N TYR A 656 -8.16 -18.86 44.81
CA TYR A 656 -6.73 -19.13 44.67
C TYR A 656 -6.10 -19.11 46.06
N THR A 657 -5.52 -20.20 46.52
CA THR A 657 -4.93 -20.27 47.86
C THR A 657 -3.45 -19.89 47.87
N GLY A 658 -3.02 -19.10 48.86
CA GLY A 658 -1.63 -18.69 49.06
C GLY A 658 -1.20 -17.49 48.20
N ALA A 659 0.08 -17.11 48.33
CA ALA A 659 0.71 -15.99 47.62
C ALA A 659 0.06 -14.61 47.87
N ASP A 660 -0.58 -14.41 49.03
CA ASP A 660 -1.28 -13.17 49.36
C ASP A 660 -0.33 -11.97 49.50
N VAL A 661 -0.64 -10.89 48.80
CA VAL A 661 0.06 -9.59 48.89
C VAL A 661 -0.77 -8.51 49.58
N GLY A 662 -2.05 -8.78 49.84
CA GLY A 662 -2.94 -7.91 50.61
C GLY A 662 -4.41 -8.10 50.24
N ASN A 663 -5.29 -7.28 50.81
CA ASN A 663 -6.70 -7.22 50.41
C ASN A 663 -7.21 -5.77 50.32
N LYS A 664 -8.24 -5.56 49.49
CA LYS A 664 -8.93 -4.28 49.30
C LYS A 664 -10.42 -4.50 49.09
N PRO A 665 -11.29 -3.60 49.57
CA PRO A 665 -12.73 -3.69 49.31
C PRO A 665 -13.05 -3.44 47.83
N SER A 666 -14.02 -4.17 47.29
CA SER A 666 -14.59 -3.92 45.98
C SER A 666 -15.97 -4.56 45.86
N ALA A 667 -16.95 -3.81 45.35
CA ALA A 667 -18.32 -4.30 45.23
C ALA A 667 -18.51 -5.34 44.11
N SER A 668 -17.51 -5.57 43.25
CA SER A 668 -17.59 -6.55 42.16
C SER A 668 -16.23 -7.17 41.82
N VAL A 669 -16.27 -8.35 41.20
CA VAL A 669 -15.08 -9.07 40.74
C VAL A 669 -14.29 -8.31 39.66
N ASP A 670 -14.98 -7.53 38.81
CA ASP A 670 -14.32 -6.70 37.79
C ASP A 670 -13.52 -5.56 38.42
N GLY A 671 -14.00 -5.02 39.54
CA GLY A 671 -13.26 -4.02 40.32
C GLY A 671 -11.94 -4.56 40.86
N CYS A 672 -11.85 -5.87 41.16
CA CYS A 672 -10.61 -6.49 41.61
C CYS A 672 -9.54 -6.58 40.51
N CYS A 673 -9.92 -6.65 39.23
CA CYS A 673 -8.94 -6.61 38.14
C CYS A 673 -8.21 -5.27 38.11
N SER A 674 -8.95 -4.17 38.19
CA SER A 674 -8.37 -2.82 38.24
C SER A 674 -7.49 -2.63 39.47
N ILE A 675 -7.94 -3.12 40.63
CA ILE A 675 -7.16 -3.05 41.87
C ILE A 675 -5.87 -3.88 41.76
N CYS A 676 -5.93 -5.09 41.24
CA CYS A 676 -4.75 -5.95 41.11
C CYS A 676 -3.76 -5.40 40.09
N THR A 677 -4.22 -4.97 38.90
CA THR A 677 -3.33 -4.37 37.89
C THR A 677 -2.65 -3.08 38.35
N ALA A 678 -3.27 -2.33 39.27
CA ALA A 678 -2.67 -1.13 39.87
C ALA A 678 -1.80 -1.41 41.10
N THR A 679 -1.82 -2.64 41.64
CA THR A 679 -1.07 -3.01 42.85
C THR A 679 0.25 -3.67 42.45
N SER A 680 1.36 -2.99 42.75
CA SER A 680 2.71 -3.52 42.48
C SER A 680 2.89 -4.91 43.10
N GLY A 681 3.31 -5.87 42.28
CA GLY A 681 3.50 -7.26 42.70
C GLY A 681 2.22 -8.08 42.82
N CYS A 682 1.05 -7.60 42.36
CA CYS A 682 -0.16 -8.42 42.22
C CYS A 682 -0.21 -9.05 40.81
N GLY A 683 -0.29 -10.38 40.76
CA GLY A 683 -0.43 -11.18 39.55
C GLY A 683 -1.76 -11.91 39.43
N ALA A 684 -2.53 -12.01 40.51
CA ALA A 684 -3.86 -12.63 40.53
C ALA A 684 -4.71 -12.12 41.69
N TYR A 685 -6.01 -12.36 41.65
CA TYR A 685 -6.92 -12.01 42.75
C TYR A 685 -8.05 -13.02 42.90
N THR A 686 -8.64 -13.06 44.10
CA THR A 686 -9.92 -13.72 44.39
C THR A 686 -10.86 -12.71 45.02
N TRP A 687 -12.03 -12.51 44.43
CA TRP A 687 -13.13 -11.75 45.03
C TRP A 687 -14.06 -12.66 45.83
N THR A 688 -14.52 -12.17 46.97
CA THR A 688 -15.56 -12.79 47.80
C THR A 688 -16.54 -11.72 48.29
N ASP A 689 -17.75 -12.11 48.67
CA ASP A 689 -18.78 -11.24 49.26
C ASP A 689 -18.49 -10.79 50.70
N TYR A 690 -17.38 -11.22 51.29
CA TYR A 690 -16.91 -10.80 52.61
C TYR A 690 -16.91 -9.26 52.75
N ASN A 691 -17.53 -8.75 53.82
CA ASN A 691 -17.70 -7.31 54.11
C ASN A 691 -18.33 -6.48 52.97
N GLY A 692 -19.27 -7.07 52.22
CA GLY A 692 -19.93 -6.39 51.11
C GLY A 692 -19.11 -6.38 49.81
N GLY A 693 -18.03 -7.17 49.78
CA GLY A 693 -17.18 -7.37 48.62
C GLY A 693 -15.71 -7.05 48.93
N THR A 694 -14.86 -8.07 48.88
CA THR A 694 -13.42 -7.97 49.17
C THR A 694 -12.59 -8.68 48.10
N CYS A 695 -11.55 -8.01 47.60
CA CYS A 695 -10.51 -8.55 46.74
C CYS A 695 -9.31 -9.02 47.56
N TRP A 696 -9.03 -10.31 47.52
CA TRP A 696 -7.82 -10.93 48.06
C TRP A 696 -6.75 -10.96 46.96
N LEU A 697 -5.77 -10.07 47.05
CA LEU A 697 -4.73 -9.81 46.05
C LEU A 697 -3.56 -10.76 46.26
N LYS A 698 -3.03 -11.31 45.15
CA LYS A 698 -2.02 -12.37 45.17
C LYS A 698 -0.90 -12.08 44.19
N SER A 699 0.32 -12.45 44.53
CA SER A 699 1.48 -12.20 43.66
C SER A 699 1.51 -13.05 42.41
N SER A 700 0.84 -14.19 42.43
CA SER A 700 0.70 -15.10 41.29
C SER A 700 -0.52 -16.01 41.45
N LYS A 701 -0.90 -16.76 40.41
CA LYS A 701 -1.98 -17.75 40.49
C LYS A 701 -1.53 -18.94 41.34
N GLY A 702 -2.09 -19.07 42.55
CA GLY A 702 -1.94 -20.24 43.41
C GLY A 702 -2.85 -21.41 43.00
N SER A 703 -2.85 -22.49 43.79
CA SER A 703 -3.77 -23.62 43.58
C SER A 703 -5.23 -23.17 43.73
N GLY A 704 -6.06 -23.50 42.75
CA GLY A 704 -7.49 -23.21 42.79
C GLY A 704 -8.22 -24.25 43.65
N VAL A 705 -8.93 -23.79 44.68
CA VAL A 705 -9.81 -24.61 45.52
C VAL A 705 -11.25 -24.19 45.27
N THR A 706 -12.14 -25.16 45.11
CA THR A 706 -13.58 -24.89 44.93
C THR A 706 -14.15 -24.24 46.19
N LYS A 707 -14.69 -23.03 46.06
CA LYS A 707 -15.33 -22.27 47.13
C LYS A 707 -16.53 -21.50 46.57
N SER A 708 -17.72 -21.91 46.98
CA SER A 708 -18.98 -21.32 46.52
C SER A 708 -19.00 -19.81 46.76
N GLY A 709 -19.28 -19.03 45.71
CA GLY A 709 -19.35 -17.57 45.76
C GLY A 709 -18.02 -16.83 45.55
N ALA A 710 -16.87 -17.52 45.61
CA ALA A 710 -15.57 -16.93 45.28
C ALA A 710 -15.39 -16.80 43.77
N LYS A 711 -14.76 -15.72 43.31
CA LYS A 711 -14.51 -15.48 41.88
C LYS A 711 -13.07 -15.03 41.66
N SER A 712 -12.28 -15.76 40.88
CA SER A 712 -10.83 -15.52 40.75
C SER A 712 -10.38 -15.24 39.33
N ALA A 713 -9.34 -14.42 39.15
CA ALA A 713 -8.72 -14.19 37.84
C ALA A 713 -7.23 -13.83 37.98
N VAL A 714 -6.48 -13.98 36.89
CA VAL A 714 -5.07 -13.60 36.77
C VAL A 714 -4.98 -12.23 36.12
N SER A 715 -4.22 -11.29 36.67
CA SER A 715 -3.96 -10.03 35.96
C SER A 715 -2.91 -10.26 34.88
N GLY A 716 -3.26 -10.01 33.63
CA GLY A 716 -2.30 -9.93 32.53
C GLY A 716 -1.49 -8.66 32.70
N ALA A 717 -0.18 -8.77 32.95
CA ALA A 717 0.68 -7.62 33.12
C ALA A 717 0.58 -6.71 31.88
N ARG A 718 -0.10 -5.56 32.01
CA ARG A 718 0.12 -4.43 31.12
C ARG A 718 1.52 -3.92 31.43
N SER A 719 2.38 -3.88 30.40
CA SER A 719 3.58 -3.04 30.42
C SER A 719 3.14 -1.64 30.85
N ALA A 720 3.55 -1.20 32.04
CA ALA A 720 3.27 0.14 32.51
C ALA A 720 3.95 1.11 31.54
N GLN A 721 3.14 1.87 30.78
CA GLN A 721 3.61 3.11 30.18
C GLN A 721 3.90 4.07 31.33
N VAL A 722 5.18 4.20 31.67
CA VAL A 722 5.68 5.33 32.44
C VAL A 722 6.01 6.43 31.44
N SER A 723 5.28 7.54 31.54
CA SER A 723 5.67 8.80 30.93
C SER A 723 7.06 9.19 31.43
N SER A 724 8.04 9.29 30.54
CA SER A 724 9.33 9.90 30.88
C SER A 724 9.74 10.94 29.84
N SER A 725 9.62 12.19 30.25
CA SER A 725 10.42 13.29 29.76
C SER A 725 11.89 13.15 30.20
N SER A 726 12.78 13.68 29.36
CA SER A 726 14.20 14.02 29.57
C SER A 726 15.26 13.01 29.08
N THR A 727 16.17 13.59 28.31
CA THR A 727 17.33 13.08 27.57
C THR A 727 18.53 12.77 28.45
N ALA A 728 19.09 11.56 28.32
CA ALA A 728 20.49 11.24 28.57
C ALA A 728 20.98 10.20 27.56
N THR A 729 22.02 10.51 26.79
CA THR A 729 22.59 9.67 25.72
C THR A 729 23.47 8.56 26.29
N CYS A 730 23.32 7.35 25.75
CA CYS A 730 24.12 6.18 26.11
C CYS A 730 25.27 6.01 25.12
N THR A 731 26.51 6.18 25.56
CA THR A 731 27.68 6.04 24.70
C THR A 731 28.17 4.59 24.72
N ILE A 732 28.17 3.94 23.56
CA ILE A 732 28.59 2.56 23.40
C ILE A 732 30.06 2.50 22.95
N VAL A 733 30.80 1.55 23.52
CA VAL A 733 32.19 1.24 23.17
C VAL A 733 32.29 -0.26 22.85
N ASN A 734 32.79 -0.58 21.66
CA ASN A 734 32.98 -1.96 21.22
C ASN A 734 34.35 -2.50 21.67
N ASP A 735 34.43 -3.82 21.80
CA ASP A 735 35.61 -4.61 22.17
C ASP A 735 36.21 -4.26 23.53
N ILE A 736 35.37 -3.77 24.45
CA ILE A 736 35.74 -3.36 25.81
C ILE A 736 34.79 -4.00 26.83
N ASP A 737 35.34 -4.49 27.93
CA ASP A 737 34.66 -4.93 29.16
C ASP A 737 34.93 -3.95 30.31
N TYR A 738 33.90 -3.61 31.10
CA TYR A 738 34.04 -2.85 32.34
C TYR A 738 34.10 -3.83 33.52
N LYS A 739 35.26 -3.98 34.16
CA LYS A 739 35.40 -5.02 35.19
C LYS A 739 34.70 -4.68 36.51
N GLY A 740 33.95 -5.64 37.05
CA GLY A 740 33.34 -5.58 38.38
C GLY A 740 32.09 -4.69 38.47
N ASN A 741 31.64 -4.43 39.71
CA ASN A 741 30.42 -3.68 40.03
C ASN A 741 29.11 -4.31 39.49
N ASP A 742 29.08 -5.61 39.20
CA ASP A 742 27.89 -6.30 38.69
C ASP A 742 26.73 -6.27 39.69
N LEU A 743 25.60 -5.73 39.26
CA LEU A 743 24.33 -5.72 39.98
C LEU A 743 23.51 -6.97 39.69
N SER A 744 23.44 -7.32 38.41
CA SER A 744 22.67 -8.45 37.90
C SER A 744 23.10 -8.74 36.46
N SER A 745 22.70 -9.91 35.96
CA SER A 745 22.85 -10.24 34.55
C SER A 745 21.52 -10.71 33.98
N THR A 746 21.32 -10.47 32.69
CA THR A 746 20.14 -10.97 31.98
C THR A 746 20.54 -11.53 30.62
N PRO A 747 20.13 -12.77 30.28
CA PRO A 747 20.22 -13.29 28.92
C PRO A 747 19.22 -12.52 28.05
N SER A 748 19.57 -12.21 26.81
CA SER A 748 18.68 -11.64 25.78
C SER A 748 18.46 -10.12 25.88
N ALA A 749 19.31 -9.35 25.18
CA ALA A 749 18.89 -8.03 24.70
C ALA A 749 17.77 -8.23 23.65
N PRO A 750 16.67 -7.45 23.64
CA PRO A 750 15.56 -7.59 22.69
C PRO A 750 15.97 -7.53 21.20
N SER A 751 17.14 -6.96 20.91
CA SER A 751 17.71 -6.80 19.57
C SER A 751 18.86 -7.77 19.24
N GLY A 752 19.23 -8.69 20.14
CA GLY A 752 20.34 -9.63 19.92
C GLY A 752 21.74 -9.00 19.82
N THR A 753 21.88 -7.69 20.10
CA THR A 753 23.13 -6.93 20.02
C THR A 753 23.37 -6.16 21.33
N GLY A 754 24.63 -5.84 21.65
CA GLY A 754 24.99 -5.15 22.90
C GLY A 754 24.33 -3.78 23.11
N ALA A 755 23.78 -3.16 22.05
CA ALA A 755 23.02 -1.91 22.16
C ALA A 755 21.74 -2.03 22.99
N GLY A 756 21.08 -3.20 23.00
CA GLY A 756 19.86 -3.41 23.78
C GLY A 756 20.10 -3.51 25.29
N CYS A 757 21.34 -3.69 25.74
CA CYS A 757 21.66 -3.68 27.18
C CYS A 757 21.56 -2.28 27.80
N CYS A 758 21.63 -1.23 26.98
CA CYS A 758 21.52 0.13 27.49
C CYS A 758 20.13 0.41 28.06
N ASP A 759 19.08 0.01 27.36
CA ASP A 759 17.71 0.24 27.83
C ASP A 759 17.38 -0.62 29.06
N ILE A 760 17.95 -1.83 29.12
CA ILE A 760 17.85 -2.70 30.30
C ILE A 760 18.55 -2.05 31.50
N CYS A 761 19.76 -1.51 31.32
CA CYS A 761 20.46 -0.82 32.40
C CYS A 761 19.71 0.45 32.85
N ARG A 762 19.15 1.25 31.92
CA ARG A 762 18.29 2.41 32.29
C ARG A 762 17.07 2.02 33.10
N ALA A 763 16.45 0.89 32.77
CA ALA A 763 15.29 0.37 33.48
C ALA A 763 15.63 -0.30 34.81
N THR A 764 16.92 -0.58 35.07
CA THR A 764 17.38 -1.30 36.27
C THR A 764 17.85 -0.31 37.33
N SER A 765 17.13 -0.25 38.45
CA SER A 765 17.48 0.64 39.56
C SER A 765 18.92 0.41 40.04
N GLY A 766 19.70 1.48 40.11
CA GLY A 766 21.10 1.46 40.52
C GLY A 766 22.11 1.19 39.40
N CYS A 767 21.67 0.79 38.20
CA CYS A 767 22.58 0.53 37.08
C CYS A 767 23.08 1.82 36.44
N LYS A 768 24.40 1.92 36.27
CA LYS A 768 25.11 3.07 35.70
C LYS A 768 26.00 2.70 34.51
N ALA A 769 26.29 1.41 34.34
CA ALA A 769 27.06 0.90 33.21
C ALA A 769 26.66 -0.55 32.89
N PHE A 770 27.02 -1.03 31.71
CA PHE A 770 26.85 -2.43 31.36
C PHE A 770 28.00 -2.93 30.50
N THR A 771 28.16 -4.25 30.47
CA THR A 771 28.96 -4.96 29.45
C THR A 771 28.14 -6.10 28.88
N TRP A 772 28.00 -6.15 27.57
CA TRP A 772 27.43 -7.27 26.85
C TRP A 772 28.54 -8.19 26.34
N THR A 773 28.31 -9.50 26.42
CA THR A 773 29.21 -10.52 25.88
C THR A 773 28.42 -11.61 25.16
N THR A 774 29.06 -12.31 24.23
CA THR A 774 28.48 -13.46 23.50
C THR A 774 28.33 -14.72 24.36
N GLN A 775 28.69 -14.66 25.64
CA GLN A 775 28.57 -15.78 26.56
C GLN A 775 27.08 -16.18 26.72
N SER A 776 26.82 -17.48 26.67
CA SER A 776 25.47 -18.07 26.80
C SER A 776 24.42 -17.54 25.80
N GLY A 777 24.84 -17.20 24.57
CA GLY A 777 23.94 -16.70 23.52
C GLY A 777 23.67 -15.19 23.58
N GLY A 778 24.39 -14.45 24.43
CA GLY A 778 24.29 -13.00 24.56
C GLY A 778 23.76 -12.58 25.94
N THR A 779 24.65 -12.11 26.80
CA THR A 779 24.33 -11.73 28.19
C THR A 779 24.68 -10.26 28.46
N CYS A 780 23.74 -9.50 29.01
CA CYS A 780 23.97 -8.15 29.54
C CYS A 780 24.37 -8.23 31.01
N TRP A 781 25.58 -7.79 31.34
CA TRP A 781 26.07 -7.66 32.71
C TRP A 781 25.90 -6.21 33.18
N LEU A 782 24.87 -5.98 33.99
CA LEU A 782 24.45 -4.67 34.48
C LEU A 782 25.27 -4.28 35.71
N LYS A 783 25.73 -3.03 35.79
CA LYS A 783 26.72 -2.61 36.78
C LYS A 783 26.31 -1.34 37.50
N SER A 784 26.61 -1.27 38.80
CA SER A 784 26.29 -0.11 39.66
C SER A 784 27.20 1.10 39.44
N ALA A 785 28.33 0.90 38.77
CA ALA A 785 29.28 1.92 38.36
C ALA A 785 30.12 1.42 37.16
N GLN A 786 30.66 2.34 36.37
CA GLN A 786 31.63 2.01 35.33
C GLN A 786 32.94 1.54 35.98
N GLY A 787 33.26 0.25 35.83
CA GLY A 787 34.53 -0.34 36.28
C GLY A 787 35.70 0.02 35.37
N THR A 788 36.89 -0.50 35.69
CA THR A 788 38.08 -0.31 34.85
C THR A 788 37.91 -0.99 33.49
N SER A 789 38.15 -0.25 32.40
CA SER A 789 38.08 -0.77 31.03
C SER A 789 39.19 -1.77 30.74
N SER A 790 38.82 -2.92 30.17
CA SER A 790 39.72 -3.97 29.72
C SER A 790 39.37 -4.37 28.28
N PRO A 791 40.35 -4.48 27.36
CA PRO A 791 40.09 -5.01 26.02
C PRO A 791 39.48 -6.42 26.08
N LEU A 792 38.38 -6.62 25.36
CA LEU A 792 37.73 -7.91 25.20
C LEU A 792 36.99 -7.95 23.85
N VAL A 793 37.60 -8.62 22.86
CA VAL A 793 37.05 -8.72 21.50
C VAL A 793 35.67 -9.38 21.50
N GLY A 794 34.69 -8.71 20.89
CA GLY A 794 33.29 -9.12 20.84
C GLY A 794 32.43 -8.64 22.01
N ALA A 795 33.00 -7.96 23.00
CA ALA A 795 32.24 -7.30 24.06
C ALA A 795 31.72 -5.93 23.62
N VAL A 796 30.58 -5.50 24.16
CA VAL A 796 30.02 -4.17 23.90
C VAL A 796 29.64 -3.56 25.25
N SER A 797 30.30 -2.48 25.64
CA SER A 797 30.06 -1.81 26.92
C SER A 797 29.45 -0.43 26.72
N GLY A 798 28.74 0.06 27.74
CA GLY A 798 28.16 1.40 27.74
C GLY A 798 27.97 1.94 29.15
N ALA A 799 27.98 3.27 29.27
CA ALA A 799 27.68 3.99 30.51
C ALA A 799 26.48 4.92 30.28
N ILE A 800 25.69 5.12 31.34
CA ILE A 800 24.45 5.91 31.34
C ILE A 800 24.60 7.16 32.19
#